data_AF-A0A1J5DLR6-F1
#
_entry.id   AF-A0A1J5DLR6-F1
#
_cell.length_a   1.000
_cell.length_b   1.000
_cell.length_c   1.000
_cell.angle_alpha   90.00
_cell.angle_beta   90.00
_cell.angle_gamma   90.00
#
_symmetry.space_group_name_H-M   'P 1'
#
loop_
_entity.id
_entity.type
_entity.pdbx_description
1 polymer ?
#
loop_
_entity_poly.entity_id
_entity_poly.type
_entity_poly.pdbx_seq_one_letter_code
_entity_poly.pdbx_strand_id
1 'polypeptide(L)'
;MDGWLEGEYSPMGIPMAALSNQLDRRLVFGVQVSKSAEDTAPVREEFIDDWGNRPLASGTSPQIVFRGRSLRDALATRDEFARTDEGEYIAYLTFHGDIALEPAGEIDWTAADSRTPKERLLATNTLRRDDVDAFLGPLLAEVEAQSGCRLLSSTSPSSAAYFACDDASVIKLDELDYLRSAMLVTVPEVQAGMAGDSFRSATGSQSQLFLSNGYSGESSASGPIKVALIDPQGFYHAWLHPAFDDTLNGPSRIVAREKCNTATCWHSFGDLGFFGDHGTSSMLGAFAHLLQGQDLNLTTQTQREERTYGSYEAQLILIQHDGSAALAIRRAVDLGADIIVLSEVAGRCGEPSSVQDVSDAWDYAYSMGAYGIISAGNHTAKYNDDCHFNGYATRPDILVVGGFGDQMVNWYFGLPPSPVQSWEYDSESLMGWHFTDLSGLDNCPTTTWQDPDECWSTALGGAYLRYANGAVLRSRNTIDMVGPSRREWTPKIDVNNVVSYTETGSGTSVSAPGAASDVVSLLDWARANNLSEFSDPAVLNVVTMLWGDGTQGSYTSFTNTGNVSRLDRLWGAGRLKARQFDDAGLDGPWGWGTIWSYVWQGNVWDIPVGTGPISSDVDYLRASMFWQESNLDAADATRAAANIIMSLVTTNPQSGVCTNPYGGNATTVLSDSSYDVQKQLLMRDVSAVRGKCAWIRIRAYSVPIGPDNIARRKLHVAYMYEDRDREPYENLAGID
;
A
#
# COMPACT_ATOMS: atom_id res chain seq x y z
N MET A 1 32.58 -7.36 -35.03
CA MET A 1 32.58 -6.14 -34.20
C MET A 1 32.54 -6.63 -32.77
N ASP A 2 33.72 -6.80 -32.18
CA ASP A 2 33.87 -7.35 -30.84
C ASP A 2 33.74 -6.19 -29.85
N GLY A 3 32.55 -6.01 -29.30
CA GLY A 3 32.25 -5.05 -28.25
C GLY A 3 32.41 -5.71 -26.89
N TRP A 4 33.38 -5.22 -26.12
CA TRP A 4 33.59 -5.59 -24.72
C TRP A 4 32.35 -5.20 -23.89
N LEU A 5 31.83 -6.16 -23.11
CA LEU A 5 30.81 -5.95 -22.09
C LEU A 5 31.52 -5.59 -20.79
N GLU A 6 31.41 -4.32 -20.36
CA GLU A 6 31.72 -3.92 -19.00
C GLU A 6 30.45 -4.12 -18.17
N GLY A 7 30.50 -5.04 -17.20
CA GLY A 7 29.49 -5.25 -16.19
C GLY A 7 30.16 -5.82 -14.95
N GLU A 8 30.07 -5.10 -13.84
CA GLU A 8 30.61 -5.55 -12.55
C GLU A 8 29.60 -6.51 -11.88
N TYR A 9 30.09 -7.67 -11.45
CA TYR A 9 29.32 -8.68 -10.73
C TYR A 9 29.95 -8.88 -9.34
N SER A 10 29.15 -8.92 -8.28
CA SER A 10 29.59 -9.21 -6.90
C SER A 10 28.94 -10.51 -6.39
N PRO A 11 29.70 -11.53 -5.92
CA PRO A 11 29.13 -12.73 -5.32
C PRO A 11 29.66 -13.00 -3.88
N MET A 12 28.78 -13.30 -2.92
CA MET A 12 29.14 -13.96 -1.65
C MET A 12 28.05 -14.93 -1.19
N GLY A 13 28.43 -16.12 -0.69
CA GLY A 13 27.52 -17.05 -0.01
C GLY A 13 28.20 -18.36 0.42
N ILE A 14 28.02 -18.80 1.67
CA ILE A 14 28.28 -20.16 2.23
C ILE A 14 27.33 -20.41 3.45
N PRO A 15 26.80 -21.64 3.70
CA PRO A 15 25.56 -21.88 4.46
C PRO A 15 25.71 -22.56 5.84
N MET A 16 24.69 -22.47 6.71
CA MET A 16 24.55 -23.25 7.96
C MET A 16 23.09 -23.64 8.24
N ALA A 17 22.77 -24.92 8.06
CA ALA A 17 21.52 -25.54 8.47
C ALA A 17 21.73 -26.32 9.78
N ALA A 18 21.03 -25.94 10.86
CA ALA A 18 20.59 -26.83 11.95
C ALA A 18 20.09 -26.04 13.20
N LEU A 19 18.90 -25.43 13.17
CA LEU A 19 18.18 -25.10 14.41
C LEU A 19 16.70 -24.69 14.21
N SER A 20 15.78 -25.64 14.01
CA SER A 20 14.36 -25.33 14.30
C SER A 20 13.49 -26.56 14.63
N ASN A 21 14.11 -27.67 15.03
CA ASN A 21 13.39 -28.84 15.58
C ASN A 21 12.82 -28.59 17.01
N GLN A 22 12.42 -27.36 17.40
CA GLN A 22 12.28 -27.04 18.83
C GLN A 22 11.05 -26.26 19.37
N LEU A 23 10.06 -25.78 18.61
CA LEU A 23 9.10 -24.80 19.19
C LEU A 23 7.60 -25.19 19.27
N ASP A 24 7.30 -26.47 19.49
CA ASP A 24 5.98 -27.05 19.81
C ASP A 24 5.10 -26.27 20.85
N ARG A 25 4.14 -25.40 20.44
CA ARG A 25 3.08 -24.77 21.31
C ARG A 25 1.77 -24.29 20.60
N ARG A 26 0.73 -24.00 21.43
CA ARG A 26 -0.75 -23.98 21.19
C ARG A 26 -1.40 -22.58 21.44
N LEU A 27 -2.50 -22.22 20.75
CA LEU A 27 -3.20 -20.90 20.71
C LEU A 27 -4.67 -20.88 21.26
N VAL A 28 -5.25 -19.69 21.54
CA VAL A 28 -6.60 -19.39 22.17
C VAL A 28 -7.34 -18.25 21.41
N PHE A 29 -8.70 -18.23 21.32
CA PHE A 29 -9.53 -17.23 20.56
C PHE A 29 -10.90 -16.84 21.25
N GLY A 30 -11.64 -15.83 20.72
CA GLY A 30 -12.91 -15.26 21.26
C GLY A 30 -14.05 -14.97 20.23
N VAL A 31 -15.28 -14.65 20.70
CA VAL A 31 -16.57 -14.59 19.91
C VAL A 31 -17.41 -13.32 20.20
N GLN A 32 -18.15 -12.77 19.21
CA GLN A 32 -18.97 -11.53 19.30
C GLN A 32 -20.50 -11.78 19.19
N VAL A 33 -21.33 -10.96 19.87
CA VAL A 33 -22.81 -10.99 19.90
C VAL A 33 -23.37 -9.56 19.87
N SER A 34 -24.36 -9.24 19.02
CA SER A 34 -24.97 -7.89 18.89
C SER A 34 -26.51 -7.88 18.98
N LYS A 35 -27.08 -6.78 19.50
CA LYS A 35 -28.53 -6.57 19.75
C LYS A 35 -29.18 -5.67 18.69
N SER A 36 -30.32 -6.09 18.12
CA SER A 36 -31.25 -5.20 17.39
C SER A 36 -32.28 -4.61 18.37
N ALA A 37 -32.62 -3.32 18.20
CA ALA A 37 -33.56 -2.59 19.06
C ALA A 37 -35.03 -2.71 18.60
N GLU A 38 -35.34 -3.52 17.58
CA GLU A 38 -36.69 -3.69 17.06
C GLU A 38 -37.10 -5.17 17.13
N ASP A 39 -37.44 -5.65 18.32
CA ASP A 39 -38.16 -6.92 18.45
C ASP A 39 -39.14 -6.85 19.62
N THR A 40 -40.29 -6.21 19.37
CA THR A 40 -41.53 -6.47 20.11
C THR A 40 -42.62 -6.75 19.07
N ALA A 41 -42.88 -8.04 18.85
CA ALA A 41 -43.82 -8.75 17.95
C ALA A 41 -45.16 -8.07 17.57
N PRO A 42 -46.00 -8.56 16.60
CA PRO A 42 -45.91 -9.80 15.80
C PRO A 42 -46.11 -9.62 14.27
N VAL A 43 -45.54 -10.52 13.46
CA VAL A 43 -45.85 -10.61 12.02
C VAL A 43 -47.26 -11.18 11.81
N ARG A 44 -48.24 -10.30 11.60
CA ARG A 44 -49.42 -10.57 10.76
C ARG A 44 -49.88 -9.29 10.03
N GLU A 45 -49.74 -9.34 8.71
CA GLU A 45 -50.53 -8.74 7.63
C GLU A 45 -51.30 -7.41 7.82
N GLU A 46 -50.98 -6.50 6.88
CA GLU A 46 -51.87 -5.56 6.17
C GLU A 46 -52.25 -4.20 6.78
N PHE A 47 -52.22 -3.19 5.89
CA PHE A 47 -52.78 -1.82 5.92
C PHE A 47 -51.95 -0.63 6.43
N ILE A 48 -51.49 0.14 5.43
CA ILE A 48 -51.53 1.61 5.30
C ILE A 48 -52.44 2.32 6.33
N ASP A 49 -51.91 3.22 7.15
CA ASP A 49 -52.14 4.68 7.09
C ASP A 49 -51.62 5.43 8.35
N ASP A 50 -51.16 6.65 8.09
CA ASP A 50 -51.11 7.81 8.98
C ASP A 50 -49.94 8.02 9.96
N TRP A 51 -49.27 9.16 9.74
CA TRP A 51 -48.26 9.77 10.58
C TRP A 51 -48.88 10.29 11.89
N GLY A 52 -48.29 9.94 13.03
CA GLY A 52 -48.71 10.45 14.34
C GLY A 52 -47.62 10.48 15.41
N ASN A 53 -46.85 11.58 15.44
CA ASN A 53 -46.27 12.26 16.62
C ASN A 53 -46.01 11.47 17.94
N ARG A 54 -44.73 11.20 18.27
CA ARG A 54 -43.93 11.77 19.40
C ARG A 54 -42.63 10.99 19.68
N PRO A 55 -41.60 11.63 20.29
CA PRO A 55 -40.23 11.12 20.34
C PRO A 55 -40.01 10.16 21.51
N LEU A 56 -39.23 9.11 21.28
CA LEU A 56 -38.72 8.22 22.34
C LEU A 56 -37.20 8.14 22.30
N ALA A 57 -36.66 7.99 23.50
CA ALA A 57 -35.35 8.38 23.94
C ALA A 57 -34.18 7.65 23.27
N SER A 58 -33.09 8.39 23.15
CA SER A 58 -31.72 7.95 22.90
C SER A 58 -31.33 6.73 23.74
N GLY A 59 -31.03 5.62 23.07
CA GLY A 59 -30.34 4.47 23.65
C GLY A 59 -29.25 4.02 22.69
N THR A 60 -28.00 4.31 23.01
CA THR A 60 -26.82 3.70 22.37
C THR A 60 -26.83 2.20 22.67
N SER A 61 -26.80 1.35 21.64
CA SER A 61 -26.53 -0.08 21.82
C SER A 61 -25.11 -0.25 22.38
N PRO A 62 -24.92 -0.91 23.55
CA PRO A 62 -23.59 -1.22 24.03
C PRO A 62 -22.99 -2.34 23.18
N GLN A 63 -21.84 -2.06 22.56
CA GLN A 63 -20.94 -3.10 22.06
C GLN A 63 -20.05 -3.55 23.23
N ILE A 64 -19.93 -4.86 23.44
CA ILE A 64 -19.04 -5.44 24.45
C ILE A 64 -17.93 -6.19 23.73
N VAL A 65 -16.69 -5.76 23.98
CA VAL A 65 -15.47 -6.32 23.40
C VAL A 65 -14.81 -7.26 24.42
N PHE A 66 -14.61 -8.53 24.05
CA PHE A 66 -13.99 -9.53 24.92
C PHE A 66 -12.47 -9.50 24.80
N ARG A 67 -11.79 -8.74 25.68
CA ARG A 67 -10.32 -8.78 25.78
C ARG A 67 -9.88 -9.95 26.67
N GLY A 68 -9.51 -11.08 26.05
CA GLY A 68 -8.80 -12.18 26.72
C GLY A 68 -9.62 -13.05 27.70
N ARG A 69 -10.95 -13.14 27.55
CA ARG A 69 -11.81 -14.06 28.33
C ARG A 69 -12.38 -15.14 27.43
N SER A 70 -12.52 -16.37 27.93
CA SER A 70 -13.24 -17.41 27.19
C SER A 70 -14.74 -17.06 27.12
N LEU A 71 -15.43 -17.44 26.04
CA LEU A 71 -16.88 -17.24 25.89
C LEU A 71 -17.65 -17.83 27.09
N ARG A 72 -17.16 -18.96 27.62
CA ARG A 72 -17.70 -19.60 28.83
C ARG A 72 -17.59 -18.70 30.08
N ASP A 73 -16.47 -18.00 30.27
CA ASP A 73 -16.29 -17.09 31.40
C ASP A 73 -17.12 -15.81 31.25
N ALA A 74 -17.29 -15.33 30.01
CA ALA A 74 -18.14 -14.19 29.72
C ALA A 74 -19.63 -14.49 30.01
N LEU A 75 -20.13 -15.64 29.54
CA LEU A 75 -21.49 -16.12 29.81
C LEU A 75 -21.77 -16.31 31.31
N ALA A 76 -20.75 -16.69 32.09
CA ALA A 76 -20.87 -16.84 33.55
C ALA A 76 -21.10 -15.50 34.28
N THR A 77 -20.70 -14.37 33.69
CA THR A 77 -20.88 -13.02 34.27
C THR A 77 -22.22 -12.34 33.91
N ARG A 78 -23.03 -12.99 33.06
CA ARG A 78 -24.50 -12.83 32.82
C ARG A 78 -25.13 -11.47 32.48
N ASP A 79 -24.48 -10.32 32.61
CA ASP A 79 -25.20 -9.03 32.54
C ASP A 79 -25.22 -8.31 31.17
N GLU A 80 -24.53 -8.82 30.14
CA GLU A 80 -24.20 -7.99 28.96
C GLU A 80 -24.69 -8.53 27.60
N PHE A 81 -25.34 -9.69 27.53
CA PHE A 81 -25.71 -10.28 26.24
C PHE A 81 -27.15 -9.97 25.79
N ALA A 82 -27.32 -9.79 24.47
CA ALA A 82 -28.63 -9.73 23.83
C ALA A 82 -29.34 -11.08 23.97
N ARG A 83 -30.57 -11.08 24.50
CA ARG A 83 -31.42 -12.25 24.59
C ARG A 83 -32.75 -12.00 23.89
N THR A 84 -33.33 -13.05 23.30
CA THR A 84 -34.73 -13.08 22.92
C THR A 84 -35.61 -13.01 24.18
N ASP A 85 -36.90 -12.73 24.03
CA ASP A 85 -37.86 -12.76 25.15
C ASP A 85 -37.92 -14.14 25.84
N GLU A 86 -37.45 -15.19 25.16
CA GLU A 86 -37.37 -16.57 25.64
C GLU A 86 -36.03 -16.88 26.33
N GLY A 87 -35.12 -15.90 26.39
CA GLY A 87 -33.85 -15.99 27.08
C GLY A 87 -32.68 -16.56 26.26
N GLU A 88 -32.87 -16.76 24.95
CA GLU A 88 -31.88 -17.28 23.99
C GLU A 88 -30.95 -16.16 23.51
N TYR A 89 -29.66 -16.44 23.27
CA TYR A 89 -28.72 -15.50 22.66
C TYR A 89 -28.93 -15.40 21.16
N ILE A 90 -28.70 -14.22 20.59
CA ILE A 90 -28.65 -14.03 19.14
C ILE A 90 -27.20 -14.11 18.67
N ALA A 91 -26.79 -15.25 18.12
CA ALA A 91 -25.49 -15.39 17.47
C ALA A 91 -25.57 -14.90 16.02
N TYR A 92 -24.56 -14.15 15.59
CA TYR A 92 -24.40 -13.72 14.20
C TYR A 92 -23.20 -14.43 13.59
N LEU A 93 -23.39 -15.06 12.45
CA LEU A 93 -22.38 -15.83 11.72
C LEU A 93 -22.25 -15.23 10.31
N THR A 94 -21.07 -14.73 9.97
CA THR A 94 -20.69 -14.35 8.61
C THR A 94 -19.83 -15.46 8.01
N PHE A 95 -20.04 -15.75 6.73
CA PHE A 95 -19.28 -16.74 5.98
C PHE A 95 -18.49 -16.01 4.91
N HIS A 96 -17.17 -15.95 5.07
CA HIS A 96 -16.27 -15.45 4.04
C HIS A 96 -15.90 -16.62 3.14
N GLY A 97 -16.49 -16.64 1.95
CA GLY A 97 -16.06 -17.59 0.94
C GLY A 97 -14.73 -17.15 0.34
N ASP A 98 -13.65 -17.87 0.63
CA ASP A 98 -12.48 -18.01 -0.28
C ASP A 98 -12.87 -18.67 -1.62
N ILE A 99 -14.17 -18.93 -1.81
CA ILE A 99 -14.73 -19.48 -3.02
C ILE A 99 -14.72 -18.37 -4.07
N ALA A 100 -13.65 -18.35 -4.86
CA ALA A 100 -13.69 -17.84 -6.23
C ALA A 100 -14.74 -18.65 -7.01
N LEU A 101 -16.02 -18.36 -6.78
CA LEU A 101 -17.11 -18.75 -7.66
C LEU A 101 -17.02 -17.82 -8.87
N GLU A 102 -16.00 -18.01 -9.71
CA GLU A 102 -16.30 -17.89 -11.12
C GLU A 102 -17.33 -18.99 -11.38
N PRO A 103 -18.60 -18.65 -11.67
CA PRO A 103 -19.61 -19.68 -11.89
C PRO A 103 -19.06 -20.64 -12.94
N ALA A 104 -19.11 -21.94 -12.67
CA ALA A 104 -18.47 -22.98 -13.49
C ALA A 104 -18.97 -23.03 -14.95
N GLY A 105 -19.91 -22.15 -15.34
CA GLY A 105 -20.14 -21.75 -16.72
C GLY A 105 -19.52 -20.38 -16.98
N GLU A 106 -18.36 -20.35 -17.65
CA GLU A 106 -17.78 -19.13 -18.22
C GLU A 106 -18.87 -18.30 -18.93
N ILE A 107 -19.17 -17.10 -18.42
CA ILE A 107 -19.65 -16.06 -19.32
C ILE A 107 -18.42 -15.67 -20.13
N ASP A 108 -18.28 -16.28 -21.31
CA ASP A 108 -17.25 -15.88 -22.26
C ASP A 108 -17.46 -14.41 -22.61
N TRP A 109 -16.69 -13.53 -21.95
CA TRP A 109 -16.71 -12.09 -22.18
C TRP A 109 -16.28 -11.73 -23.61
N THR A 110 -15.70 -12.69 -24.34
CA THR A 110 -15.24 -12.56 -25.72
C THR A 110 -16.21 -13.18 -26.75
N ALA A 111 -17.18 -13.99 -26.32
CA ALA A 111 -18.22 -14.50 -27.20
C ALA A 111 -19.11 -13.36 -27.68
N ALA A 112 -19.57 -13.46 -28.93
CA ALA A 112 -20.58 -12.57 -29.51
C ALA A 112 -21.95 -12.82 -28.86
N ASP A 113 -22.09 -12.43 -27.60
CA ASP A 113 -23.32 -12.45 -26.83
C ASP A 113 -24.11 -11.16 -27.11
N SER A 114 -25.40 -11.31 -27.40
CA SER A 114 -26.32 -10.18 -27.62
C SER A 114 -26.66 -9.42 -26.33
N ARG A 115 -26.30 -9.94 -25.16
CA ARG A 115 -26.49 -9.27 -23.87
C ARG A 115 -25.60 -8.03 -23.73
N THR A 116 -26.22 -6.94 -23.32
CA THR A 116 -25.53 -5.70 -22.90
C THR A 116 -24.62 -5.98 -21.70
N PRO A 117 -23.60 -5.15 -21.43
CA PRO A 117 -22.76 -5.28 -20.23
C PRO A 117 -23.56 -5.37 -18.93
N LYS A 118 -24.66 -4.61 -18.82
CA LYS A 118 -25.58 -4.64 -17.67
C LYS A 118 -26.28 -6.00 -17.52
N GLU A 119 -26.74 -6.59 -18.61
CA GLU A 119 -27.40 -7.91 -18.59
C GLU A 119 -26.40 -9.04 -18.28
N ARG A 120 -25.13 -8.89 -18.68
CA ARG A 120 -24.06 -9.82 -18.30
C ARG A 120 -23.76 -9.74 -16.81
N LEU A 121 -23.59 -8.54 -16.26
CA LEU A 121 -23.38 -8.34 -14.83
C LEU A 121 -24.54 -8.91 -13.99
N LEU A 122 -25.79 -8.65 -14.41
CA LEU A 122 -26.97 -9.18 -13.72
C LEU A 122 -27.04 -10.71 -13.78
N ALA A 123 -26.64 -11.33 -14.90
CA ALA A 123 -26.57 -12.77 -15.03
C ALA A 123 -25.46 -13.37 -14.14
N THR A 124 -24.27 -12.75 -14.09
CA THR A 124 -23.18 -13.15 -13.18
C THR A 124 -23.62 -13.08 -11.73
N ASN A 125 -24.26 -11.98 -11.32
CA ASN A 125 -24.73 -11.81 -9.94
C ASN A 125 -25.82 -12.82 -9.56
N THR A 126 -26.71 -13.17 -10.51
CA THR A 126 -27.69 -14.24 -10.29
C THR A 126 -27.02 -15.59 -10.07
N LEU A 127 -26.05 -15.98 -10.93
CA LEU A 127 -25.32 -17.24 -10.79
C LEU A 127 -24.52 -17.31 -9.49
N ARG A 128 -23.83 -16.22 -9.13
CA ARG A 128 -23.11 -16.13 -7.86
C ARG A 128 -24.04 -16.30 -6.67
N ARG A 129 -25.24 -15.69 -6.71
CA ARG A 129 -26.25 -15.85 -5.66
C ARG A 129 -26.74 -17.30 -5.54
N ASP A 130 -26.99 -17.95 -6.67
CA ASP A 130 -27.43 -19.35 -6.67
C ASP A 130 -26.36 -20.30 -6.11
N ASP A 131 -25.07 -20.05 -6.42
CA ASP A 131 -23.95 -20.83 -5.87
C ASP A 131 -23.74 -20.58 -4.37
N VAL A 132 -23.87 -19.32 -3.92
CA VAL A 132 -23.85 -18.95 -2.49
C VAL A 132 -25.01 -19.60 -1.75
N ASP A 133 -26.22 -19.58 -2.30
CA ASP A 133 -27.40 -20.23 -1.70
C ASP A 133 -27.22 -21.76 -1.62
N ALA A 134 -26.66 -22.37 -2.66
CA ALA A 134 -26.37 -23.80 -2.70
C ALA A 134 -25.29 -24.24 -1.70
N PHE A 135 -24.33 -23.37 -1.39
CA PHE A 135 -23.31 -23.60 -0.38
C PHE A 135 -23.81 -23.32 1.04
N LEU A 136 -24.45 -22.16 1.27
CA LEU A 136 -24.88 -21.74 2.59
C LEU A 136 -26.02 -22.60 3.13
N GLY A 137 -26.97 -23.03 2.30
CA GLY A 137 -28.11 -23.82 2.76
C GLY A 137 -27.70 -25.08 3.57
N PRO A 138 -26.88 -25.98 3.02
CA PRO A 138 -26.37 -27.15 3.74
C PRO A 138 -25.56 -26.79 4.99
N LEU A 139 -24.72 -25.75 4.90
CA LEU A 139 -23.86 -25.32 6.00
C LEU A 139 -24.69 -24.79 7.18
N LEU A 140 -25.66 -23.91 6.93
CA LEU A 140 -26.56 -23.37 7.95
C LEU A 140 -27.38 -24.48 8.62
N ALA A 141 -27.88 -25.44 7.83
CA ALA A 141 -28.59 -26.60 8.37
C ALA A 141 -27.69 -27.49 9.25
N GLU A 142 -26.41 -27.62 8.89
CA GLU A 142 -25.42 -28.35 9.70
C GLU A 142 -25.09 -27.60 11.00
N VAL A 143 -24.98 -26.26 10.95
CA VAL A 143 -24.81 -25.42 12.13
C VAL A 143 -26.00 -25.59 13.08
N GLU A 144 -27.24 -25.49 12.60
CA GLU A 144 -28.43 -25.71 13.45
C GLU A 144 -28.42 -27.11 14.07
N ALA A 145 -28.12 -28.14 13.26
CA ALA A 145 -28.14 -29.53 13.71
C ALA A 145 -27.06 -29.86 14.75
N GLN A 146 -25.86 -29.29 14.63
CA GLN A 146 -24.73 -29.62 15.50
C GLN A 146 -24.65 -28.71 16.74
N SER A 147 -24.96 -27.42 16.58
CA SER A 147 -24.93 -26.49 17.71
C SER A 147 -26.18 -26.60 18.59
N GLY A 148 -27.33 -26.94 18.03
CA GLY A 148 -28.63 -26.81 18.70
C GLY A 148 -29.21 -25.39 18.62
N CYS A 149 -28.52 -24.45 17.97
CA CYS A 149 -29.05 -23.14 17.66
C CYS A 149 -30.10 -23.20 16.54
N ARG A 150 -31.06 -22.28 16.57
CA ARG A 150 -32.13 -22.15 15.57
C ARG A 150 -31.85 -20.95 14.67
N LEU A 151 -31.81 -21.15 13.36
CA LEU A 151 -31.66 -20.08 12.38
C LEU A 151 -32.88 -19.15 12.45
N LEU A 152 -32.64 -17.86 12.66
CA LEU A 152 -33.64 -16.80 12.68
C LEU A 152 -33.81 -16.22 11.27
N SER A 153 -32.69 -15.91 10.63
CA SER A 153 -32.66 -15.37 9.28
C SER A 153 -31.29 -15.65 8.65
N SER A 154 -31.27 -15.73 7.33
CA SER A 154 -30.03 -15.71 6.55
C SER A 154 -30.21 -14.77 5.37
N THR A 155 -29.11 -14.15 4.97
CA THR A 155 -29.08 -13.21 3.85
C THR A 155 -27.99 -13.66 2.89
N SER A 156 -28.42 -14.28 1.80
CA SER A 156 -27.57 -14.65 0.66
C SER A 156 -26.62 -13.53 0.21
N PRO A 157 -27.07 -12.25 0.08
CA PRO A 157 -26.21 -11.18 -0.43
C PRO A 157 -25.03 -10.83 0.47
N SER A 158 -25.15 -11.05 1.79
CA SER A 158 -24.09 -10.73 2.76
C SER A 158 -23.40 -11.98 3.30
N SER A 159 -23.73 -13.16 2.75
CA SER A 159 -23.26 -14.46 3.23
C SER A 159 -23.33 -14.59 4.76
N ALA A 160 -24.43 -14.15 5.35
CA ALA A 160 -24.58 -14.07 6.81
C ALA A 160 -25.86 -14.73 7.31
N ALA A 161 -25.85 -15.11 8.58
CA ALA A 161 -26.97 -15.74 9.25
C ALA A 161 -27.04 -15.38 10.73
N TYR A 162 -28.27 -15.22 11.22
CA TYR A 162 -28.59 -15.00 12.63
C TYR A 162 -29.18 -16.26 13.21
N PHE A 163 -28.73 -16.64 14.40
CA PHE A 163 -29.19 -17.83 15.10
C PHE A 163 -29.63 -17.46 16.53
N ALA A 164 -30.72 -18.05 17.00
CA ALA A 164 -31.07 -18.07 18.41
C ALA A 164 -30.49 -19.31 19.07
N CYS A 165 -29.78 -19.15 20.18
CA CYS A 165 -29.06 -20.22 20.85
C CYS A 165 -29.33 -20.19 22.36
N ASP A 166 -29.55 -21.33 23.01
CA ASP A 166 -29.50 -21.39 24.47
C ASP A 166 -28.04 -21.34 25.01
N ASP A 167 -27.87 -21.21 26.33
CA ASP A 167 -26.55 -21.17 27.00
C ASP A 167 -25.63 -22.34 26.54
N ALA A 168 -26.20 -23.54 26.34
CA ALA A 168 -25.44 -24.74 25.98
C ALA A 168 -25.08 -24.80 24.49
N SER A 169 -25.94 -24.24 23.63
CA SER A 169 -25.82 -24.26 22.18
C SER A 169 -24.82 -23.21 21.67
N VAL A 170 -24.75 -22.05 22.33
CA VAL A 170 -23.70 -21.03 22.05
C VAL A 170 -22.30 -21.60 22.29
N ILE A 171 -22.12 -22.39 23.36
CA ILE A 171 -20.82 -23.02 23.66
C ILE A 171 -20.47 -24.05 22.57
N LYS A 172 -21.46 -24.78 22.05
CA LYS A 172 -21.22 -25.75 20.98
C LYS A 172 -20.84 -25.10 19.66
N LEU A 173 -21.37 -23.91 19.33
CA LEU A 173 -20.96 -23.16 18.13
C LEU A 173 -19.44 -22.95 18.09
N ASP A 174 -18.82 -22.61 19.22
CA ASP A 174 -17.38 -22.42 19.35
C ASP A 174 -16.58 -23.74 19.23
N GLU A 175 -17.22 -24.89 19.47
CA GLU A 175 -16.62 -26.23 19.39
C GLU A 175 -16.73 -26.85 17.98
N LEU A 176 -17.43 -26.23 17.02
CA LEU A 176 -17.55 -26.73 15.64
C LEU A 176 -16.27 -26.44 14.84
N ASP A 177 -15.35 -27.40 14.79
CA ASP A 177 -14.05 -27.29 14.10
C ASP A 177 -14.17 -26.89 12.61
N TYR A 178 -15.27 -27.22 11.92
CA TYR A 178 -15.48 -26.81 10.53
C TYR A 178 -15.88 -25.33 10.39
N LEU A 179 -16.57 -24.74 11.39
CA LEU A 179 -16.82 -23.30 11.42
C LEU A 179 -15.52 -22.53 11.66
N ARG A 180 -14.60 -23.05 12.47
CA ARG A 180 -13.26 -22.45 12.64
C ARG A 180 -12.45 -22.41 11.34
N SER A 181 -12.77 -23.30 10.40
CA SER A 181 -12.14 -23.35 9.08
C SER A 181 -12.85 -22.44 8.05
N ALA A 182 -14.09 -22.01 8.34
CA ALA A 182 -14.96 -21.26 7.44
C ALA A 182 -15.30 -19.83 7.94
N MET A 183 -14.94 -19.50 9.19
CA MET A 183 -15.16 -18.21 9.81
C MET A 183 -13.82 -17.48 9.98
N LEU A 184 -13.70 -16.33 9.33
CA LEU A 184 -12.99 -15.21 9.93
C LEU A 184 -14.02 -14.49 10.82
N VAL A 185 -13.82 -14.53 12.13
CA VAL A 185 -14.53 -13.62 13.03
C VAL A 185 -13.89 -12.25 12.84
N THR A 186 -14.45 -11.43 11.96
CA THR A 186 -14.14 -10.01 11.90
C THR A 186 -14.75 -9.36 13.13
N VAL A 187 -13.90 -9.10 14.13
CA VAL A 187 -14.16 -7.96 15.02
C VAL A 187 -14.24 -6.74 14.10
N PRO A 188 -15.24 -5.84 14.22
CA PRO A 188 -15.10 -4.51 13.67
C PRO A 188 -13.89 -3.91 14.40
N GLU A 189 -12.73 -4.03 13.78
CA GLU A 189 -11.56 -3.30 14.19
C GLU A 189 -11.99 -1.85 14.08
N VAL A 190 -12.21 -1.23 15.24
CA VAL A 190 -12.60 0.18 15.32
C VAL A 190 -11.46 0.94 14.68
N GLN A 191 -11.63 1.28 13.39
CA GLN A 191 -11.05 2.36 12.59
C GLN A 191 -9.93 3.18 13.26
N ALA A 192 -8.89 2.53 13.78
CA ALA A 192 -7.80 3.19 14.45
C ALA A 192 -6.86 3.71 13.36
N GLY A 193 -6.36 4.93 13.51
CA GLY A 193 -5.15 5.27 12.77
C GLY A 193 -4.06 4.24 13.10
N MET A 194 -3.08 4.06 12.22
CA MET A 194 -1.95 3.22 12.60
C MET A 194 -1.07 3.98 13.60
N ALA A 195 -1.02 3.50 14.84
CA ALA A 195 0.03 3.84 15.80
C ALA A 195 1.41 3.59 15.17
N GLY A 196 2.44 4.23 15.68
CA GLY A 196 3.80 4.17 15.14
C GLY A 196 4.38 2.75 15.03
N ASP A 197 4.13 1.90 16.02
CA ASP A 197 4.46 0.47 16.03
C ASP A 197 3.63 -0.34 15.03
N SER A 198 2.31 -0.12 14.96
CA SER A 198 1.45 -0.73 13.95
C SER A 198 1.84 -0.29 12.55
N PHE A 199 2.21 0.98 12.36
CA PHE A 199 2.68 1.52 11.08
C PHE A 199 3.97 0.85 10.65
N ARG A 200 4.98 0.77 11.54
CA ARG A 200 6.23 0.04 11.28
C ARG A 200 5.97 -1.42 10.94
N SER A 201 5.03 -2.06 11.63
CA SER A 201 4.67 -3.46 11.36
C SER A 201 3.95 -3.62 10.02
N ALA A 202 3.07 -2.67 9.67
CA ALA A 202 2.30 -2.66 8.44
C ALA A 202 3.17 -2.40 7.21
N THR A 203 4.15 -1.49 7.30
CA THR A 203 5.18 -1.26 6.27
C THR A 203 6.22 -2.38 6.21
N GLY A 204 6.18 -3.33 7.14
CA GLY A 204 6.92 -4.58 7.13
C GLY A 204 7.77 -4.77 8.39
N SER A 205 7.84 -6.00 8.92
CA SER A 205 8.71 -6.36 10.06
C SER A 205 10.18 -5.94 9.88
N GLN A 206 10.62 -5.82 8.63
CA GLN A 206 11.95 -5.40 8.22
C GLN A 206 12.19 -3.89 8.43
N SER A 207 11.17 -3.03 8.37
CA SER A 207 11.32 -1.61 8.81
C SER A 207 11.72 -1.57 10.28
N GLN A 208 11.09 -2.39 11.12
CA GLN A 208 11.47 -2.50 12.52
C GLN A 208 12.85 -3.12 12.70
N LEU A 209 13.25 -4.06 11.83
CA LEU A 209 14.58 -4.64 11.85
C LEU A 209 15.67 -3.61 11.53
N PHE A 210 15.48 -2.77 10.51
CA PHE A 210 16.42 -1.69 10.22
C PHE A 210 16.67 -0.84 11.46
N LEU A 211 15.59 -0.44 12.13
CA LEU A 211 15.65 0.40 13.32
C LEU A 211 16.28 -0.33 14.52
N SER A 212 16.00 -1.63 14.70
CA SER A 212 16.59 -2.41 15.79
C SER A 212 18.09 -2.66 15.57
N ASN A 213 18.52 -2.71 14.32
CA ASN A 213 19.92 -2.77 13.90
C ASN A 213 20.62 -1.39 13.90
N GLY A 214 19.91 -0.31 14.26
CA GLY A 214 20.46 1.05 14.33
C GLY A 214 20.49 1.82 13.01
N TYR A 215 19.83 1.32 11.96
CA TYR A 215 19.72 2.01 10.66
C TYR A 215 18.50 2.95 10.63
N SER A 216 18.53 3.96 11.51
CA SER A 216 17.47 4.96 11.69
C SER A 216 17.72 6.28 10.96
N GLY A 217 18.76 6.36 10.13
CA GLY A 217 19.17 7.57 9.39
C GLY A 217 20.36 8.30 10.03
N GLU A 218 20.83 7.87 11.20
CA GLU A 218 22.00 8.43 11.90
C GLU A 218 23.31 7.98 11.26
N SER A 219 23.34 6.75 10.73
CA SER A 219 24.58 6.00 10.59
C SER A 219 25.31 6.28 9.27
N SER A 220 26.56 6.71 9.42
CA SER A 220 27.76 6.13 8.82
C SER A 220 28.88 7.18 8.84
N ALA A 221 30.12 6.77 8.55
CA ALA A 221 31.26 7.67 8.38
C ALA A 221 31.02 8.83 7.38
N SER A 222 29.95 8.76 6.60
CA SER A 222 29.52 9.74 5.58
C SER A 222 28.53 10.79 6.11
N GLY A 223 28.07 10.67 7.36
CA GLY A 223 27.08 11.57 7.96
C GLY A 223 25.63 11.11 7.79
N PRO A 224 24.69 11.79 8.49
CA PRO A 224 23.27 11.40 8.52
C PRO A 224 22.59 11.59 7.18
N ILE A 225 21.56 10.78 6.92
CA ILE A 225 20.72 10.91 5.72
C ILE A 225 19.88 12.20 5.84
N LYS A 226 19.89 13.02 4.79
CA LYS A 226 19.12 14.27 4.73
C LYS A 226 17.87 14.11 3.88
N VAL A 227 16.72 14.42 4.47
CA VAL A 227 15.42 14.38 3.79
C VAL A 227 14.86 15.80 3.68
N ALA A 228 14.61 16.25 2.45
CA ALA A 228 13.86 17.47 2.21
C ALA A 228 12.37 17.18 2.10
N LEU A 229 11.58 17.86 2.92
CA LEU A 229 10.12 17.84 2.89
C LEU A 229 9.64 19.15 2.29
N ILE A 230 8.98 19.06 1.14
CA ILE A 230 8.47 20.20 0.40
C ILE A 230 6.95 20.22 0.49
N ASP A 231 6.40 21.30 1.04
CA ASP A 231 4.96 21.46 1.26
C ASP A 231 4.53 22.92 1.01
N PRO A 232 3.47 23.18 0.22
CA PRO A 232 3.03 24.55 -0.05
C PRO A 232 2.36 25.21 1.16
N GLN A 233 1.71 24.42 2.02
CA GLN A 233 1.03 24.89 3.24
C GLN A 233 2.02 25.07 4.40
N GLY A 234 3.18 24.43 4.33
CA GLY A 234 4.31 24.64 5.22
C GLY A 234 4.30 23.77 6.46
N PHE A 235 5.15 24.15 7.42
CA PHE A 235 5.49 23.34 8.59
C PHE A 235 5.36 24.18 9.86
N TYR A 236 4.12 24.39 10.31
CA TYR A 236 3.84 25.27 11.43
C TYR A 236 4.59 24.80 12.70
N HIS A 237 5.57 25.61 13.13
CA HIS A 237 6.37 25.47 14.35
C HIS A 237 7.07 24.14 14.56
N ALA A 238 7.17 23.28 13.55
CA ALA A 238 7.70 21.92 13.67
C ALA A 238 9.02 21.82 14.44
N TRP A 239 9.93 22.78 14.27
CA TRP A 239 11.23 22.82 14.97
C TRP A 239 11.17 23.06 16.48
N LEU A 240 9.99 23.38 17.03
CA LEU A 240 9.75 23.47 18.47
C LEU A 240 9.16 22.18 19.05
N HIS A 241 8.80 21.22 18.20
CA HIS A 241 8.17 20.00 18.65
C HIS A 241 9.23 18.98 19.10
N PRO A 242 9.17 18.45 20.34
CA PRO A 242 10.22 17.58 20.89
C PRO A 242 10.45 16.30 20.10
N ALA A 243 9.44 15.82 19.36
CA ALA A 243 9.58 14.67 18.47
C ALA A 243 10.67 14.81 17.38
N PHE A 244 11.18 16.01 17.13
CA PHE A 244 12.25 16.26 16.16
C PHE A 244 13.57 16.65 16.81
N ASP A 245 13.70 16.48 18.13
CA ASP A 245 14.99 16.60 18.81
C ASP A 245 15.73 15.26 18.77
N ASP A 246 17.06 15.29 18.68
CA ASP A 246 17.90 14.08 18.74
C ASP A 246 17.66 13.34 20.06
N THR A 247 17.69 14.10 21.17
CA THR A 247 17.60 13.60 22.54
C THR A 247 16.77 14.55 23.40
N LEU A 248 16.50 14.20 24.66
CA LEU A 248 15.82 15.09 25.60
C LEU A 248 16.62 16.40 25.80
N ASN A 249 16.07 17.52 25.32
CA ASN A 249 16.74 18.83 25.22
C ASN A 249 17.97 18.85 24.30
N GLY A 250 18.06 17.89 23.38
CA GLY A 250 19.07 17.86 22.33
C GLY A 250 18.85 18.93 21.27
N PRO A 251 19.77 19.05 20.30
CA PRO A 251 19.51 19.85 19.11
C PRO A 251 18.37 19.23 18.29
N SER A 252 17.68 20.07 17.52
CA SER A 252 16.69 19.60 16.55
C SER A 252 17.37 18.97 15.34
N ARG A 253 16.80 17.88 14.83
CA ARG A 253 17.11 17.23 13.55
C ARG A 253 16.69 18.06 12.35
N ILE A 254 15.89 19.11 12.55
CA ILE A 254 15.53 20.07 11.51
C ILE A 254 16.72 21.01 11.28
N VAL A 255 17.55 20.66 10.28
CA VAL A 255 18.83 21.35 10.00
C VAL A 255 18.68 22.55 9.07
N ALA A 256 17.60 22.62 8.29
CA ALA A 256 17.31 23.77 7.43
C ALA A 256 15.82 24.03 7.33
N ARG A 257 15.48 25.31 7.18
CA ARG A 257 14.12 25.83 7.04
C ARG A 257 14.14 26.92 5.99
N GLU A 258 13.50 26.67 4.86
CA GLU A 258 13.46 27.60 3.75
C GLU A 258 12.03 27.93 3.38
N LYS A 259 11.83 29.16 2.91
CA LYS A 259 10.62 29.56 2.23
C LYS A 259 10.99 29.98 0.81
N CYS A 260 10.29 29.43 -0.17
CA CYS A 260 10.47 29.71 -1.59
C CYS A 260 9.24 30.45 -2.11
N ASN A 261 9.46 31.49 -2.92
CA ASN A 261 8.42 32.04 -3.79
C ASN A 261 8.71 31.64 -5.24
N THR A 262 8.11 32.33 -6.21
CA THR A 262 8.34 32.04 -7.63
C THR A 262 9.72 32.42 -8.16
N ALA A 263 10.55 33.15 -7.38
CA ALA A 263 11.81 33.71 -7.85
C ALA A 263 13.03 33.36 -6.99
N THR A 264 12.86 33.14 -5.68
CA THR A 264 13.96 32.88 -4.75
C THR A 264 13.51 32.04 -3.56
N CYS A 265 14.46 31.34 -2.96
CA CYS A 265 14.33 30.77 -1.62
C CYS A 265 15.14 31.59 -0.63
N TRP A 266 14.69 31.66 0.62
CA TRP A 266 15.43 32.26 1.71
C TRP A 266 15.23 31.48 3.00
N HIS A 267 16.26 31.53 3.85
CA HIS A 267 16.20 30.93 5.17
C HIS A 267 15.11 31.62 6.01
N SER A 268 14.17 30.85 6.54
CA SER A 268 13.13 31.37 7.43
C SER A 268 13.53 31.12 8.89
N PHE A 269 13.74 32.22 9.63
CA PHE A 269 13.92 32.16 11.08
C PHE A 269 12.59 32.14 11.85
N GLY A 270 11.49 32.50 11.19
CA GLY A 270 10.14 32.51 11.75
C GLY A 270 9.20 31.52 11.07
N ASP A 271 7.92 31.63 11.39
CA ASP A 271 6.82 30.78 10.92
C ASP A 271 6.87 30.53 9.40
N LEU A 272 7.04 29.27 9.02
CA LEU A 272 7.01 28.78 7.62
C LEU A 272 5.57 28.76 7.05
N GLY A 273 4.80 29.83 7.26
CA GLY A 273 3.44 29.98 6.71
C GLY A 273 2.31 30.03 7.74
N PHE A 274 1.21 30.65 7.34
CA PHE A 274 -0.04 30.84 8.08
C PHE A 274 -0.82 29.51 8.21
N PHE A 275 -1.15 29.09 9.43
CA PHE A 275 -2.17 28.07 9.80
C PHE A 275 -2.15 26.69 9.10
N GLY A 276 -1.27 26.45 8.13
CA GLY A 276 -1.15 25.17 7.44
C GLY A 276 -0.44 24.14 8.32
N ASP A 277 -1.20 23.20 8.87
CA ASP A 277 -0.68 22.05 9.60
C ASP A 277 -0.44 20.84 8.70
N HIS A 278 -0.65 20.96 7.37
CA HIS A 278 -0.52 19.84 6.45
C HIS A 278 0.90 19.27 6.42
N GLY A 279 1.95 20.08 6.19
CA GLY A 279 3.32 19.55 6.18
C GLY A 279 3.73 18.95 7.53
N THR A 280 3.29 19.54 8.64
CA THR A 280 3.56 19.00 9.98
C THR A 280 2.82 17.69 10.26
N SER A 281 1.52 17.61 9.97
CA SER A 281 0.70 16.44 10.27
C SER A 281 0.91 15.29 9.27
N SER A 282 1.09 15.58 7.99
CA SER A 282 1.18 14.55 6.94
C SER A 282 2.60 14.06 6.70
N MET A 283 3.58 14.98 6.63
CA MET A 283 4.96 14.64 6.26
C MET A 283 5.83 14.28 7.45
N LEU A 284 5.83 15.15 8.46
CA LEU A 284 6.79 15.04 9.56
C LEU A 284 6.52 13.85 10.50
N GLY A 285 5.28 13.39 10.59
CA GLY A 285 4.94 12.22 11.41
C GLY A 285 5.82 11.00 11.09
N ALA A 286 6.21 10.80 9.83
CA ALA A 286 7.02 9.66 9.39
C ALA A 286 8.42 9.60 10.02
N PHE A 287 8.90 10.71 10.57
CA PHE A 287 10.27 10.92 11.08
C PHE A 287 10.29 11.27 12.57
N ALA A 288 9.17 11.14 13.29
CA ALA A 288 9.07 11.46 14.71
C ALA A 288 9.93 10.49 15.57
N HIS A 289 10.66 11.04 16.55
CA HIS A 289 11.52 10.32 17.49
C HIS A 289 11.13 10.63 18.93
N LEU A 290 10.67 9.62 19.68
CA LEU A 290 10.27 9.80 21.08
C LEU A 290 10.81 8.72 22.03
N LEU A 291 11.53 7.72 21.50
CA LEU A 291 12.01 6.56 22.27
C LEU A 291 12.99 6.95 23.39
N GLN A 292 13.71 8.05 23.23
CA GLN A 292 14.67 8.54 24.22
C GLN A 292 14.06 9.53 25.22
N GLY A 293 12.74 9.74 25.17
CA GLY A 293 12.03 10.60 26.11
C GLY A 293 12.16 12.08 25.85
N GLN A 294 12.26 12.44 24.57
CA GLN A 294 12.26 13.83 24.11
C GLN A 294 11.04 14.61 24.63
N ASP A 295 9.87 13.97 24.67
CA ASP A 295 8.64 14.55 25.23
C ASP A 295 8.36 14.04 26.65
N LEU A 296 8.51 14.93 27.63
CA LEU A 296 8.28 14.62 29.04
C LEU A 296 6.81 14.35 29.39
N ASN A 297 5.87 14.72 28.51
CA ASN A 297 4.45 14.41 28.71
C ASN A 297 4.12 12.95 28.38
N LEU A 298 5.00 12.25 27.64
CA LEU A 298 4.86 10.83 27.33
C LEU A 298 5.59 9.99 28.39
N THR A 299 4.81 9.56 29.38
CA THR A 299 5.32 8.96 30.61
C THR A 299 5.60 7.46 30.50
N THR A 300 5.06 6.78 29.48
CA THR A 300 5.27 5.34 29.27
C THR A 300 6.03 5.04 27.98
N GLN A 301 6.69 3.89 27.93
CA GLN A 301 7.37 3.41 26.72
C GLN A 301 6.39 3.18 25.57
N THR A 302 5.25 2.56 25.85
CA THR A 302 4.17 2.32 24.86
C THR A 302 3.74 3.63 24.19
N GLN A 303 3.49 4.69 24.96
CA GLN A 303 3.10 6.00 24.40
C GLN A 303 4.15 6.56 23.43
N ARG A 304 5.43 6.31 23.70
CA ARG A 304 6.55 6.75 22.85
C ARG A 304 6.68 5.90 21.60
N GLU A 305 6.46 4.59 21.71
CA GLU A 305 6.51 3.65 20.59
C GLU A 305 5.36 3.87 19.60
N GLU A 306 4.15 4.18 20.10
CA GLU A 306 2.97 4.56 19.32
C GLU A 306 3.12 5.88 18.55
N ARG A 307 4.09 6.73 18.91
CA ARG A 307 4.29 8.08 18.35
C ARG A 307 5.63 8.27 17.64
N THR A 308 6.54 7.32 17.82
CA THR A 308 7.75 7.21 17.01
C THR A 308 7.37 6.49 15.73
N TYR A 309 7.86 6.92 14.58
CA TYR A 309 7.61 6.22 13.31
C TYR A 309 8.92 5.63 12.77
N GLY A 310 9.19 5.74 11.47
CA GLY A 310 10.44 5.26 10.87
C GLY A 310 11.55 6.31 10.92
N SER A 311 12.78 5.89 10.59
CA SER A 311 13.96 6.73 10.34
C SER A 311 14.09 7.99 11.21
N TYR A 312 14.02 7.75 12.51
CA TYR A 312 13.90 8.78 13.53
C TYR A 312 15.24 9.48 13.87
N GLU A 313 16.33 9.19 13.16
CA GLU A 313 17.61 9.91 13.26
C GLU A 313 17.98 10.63 11.95
N ALA A 314 17.10 10.62 10.94
CA ALA A 314 17.29 11.39 9.72
C ALA A 314 17.34 12.90 10.01
N GLN A 315 18.18 13.63 9.28
CA GLN A 315 18.17 15.09 9.27
C GLN A 315 17.08 15.61 8.32
N LEU A 316 16.36 16.64 8.76
CA LEU A 316 15.21 17.18 8.05
C LEU A 316 15.48 18.58 7.50
N ILE A 317 15.16 18.77 6.23
CA ILE A 317 15.17 20.06 5.53
C ILE A 317 13.71 20.41 5.24
N LEU A 318 13.19 21.48 5.81
CA LEU A 318 11.80 21.89 5.61
C LEU A 318 11.75 23.03 4.60
N ILE A 319 11.00 22.85 3.51
CA ILE A 319 10.85 23.87 2.48
C ILE A 319 9.38 24.15 2.25
N GLN A 320 8.93 25.35 2.65
CA GLN A 320 7.64 25.87 2.23
C GLN A 320 7.80 26.51 0.85
N HIS A 321 6.87 26.29 -0.08
CA HIS A 321 6.84 27.07 -1.33
C HIS A 321 5.49 27.73 -1.62
N ASP A 322 5.54 29.03 -1.94
CA ASP A 322 4.39 29.83 -2.34
C ASP A 322 4.29 29.88 -3.88
N GLY A 323 4.22 28.71 -4.53
CA GLY A 323 3.90 28.61 -5.96
C GLY A 323 5.03 28.25 -6.94
N SER A 324 6.21 27.81 -6.47
CA SER A 324 7.20 27.14 -7.35
C SER A 324 7.84 25.92 -6.69
N ALA A 325 7.26 24.75 -6.96
CA ALA A 325 7.79 23.46 -6.52
C ALA A 325 9.16 23.17 -7.15
N ALA A 326 9.35 23.57 -8.42
CA ALA A 326 10.60 23.41 -9.14
C ALA A 326 11.78 24.10 -8.44
N LEU A 327 11.57 25.34 -7.97
CA LEU A 327 12.59 26.07 -7.23
C LEU A 327 12.87 25.41 -5.87
N ALA A 328 11.84 24.92 -5.19
CA ALA A 328 11.98 24.21 -3.92
C ALA A 328 12.78 22.90 -4.05
N ILE A 329 12.54 22.12 -5.11
CA ILE A 329 13.30 20.90 -5.42
C ILE A 329 14.78 21.23 -5.66
N ARG A 330 15.08 22.24 -6.49
CA ARG A 330 16.47 22.69 -6.70
C ARG A 330 17.13 23.14 -5.40
N ARG A 331 16.39 23.87 -4.57
CA ARG A 331 16.89 24.32 -3.26
C ARG A 331 17.16 23.16 -2.30
N ALA A 332 16.35 22.11 -2.31
CA ALA A 332 16.60 20.90 -1.52
C ALA A 332 17.94 20.25 -1.90
N VAL A 333 18.23 20.15 -3.20
CA VAL A 333 19.52 19.65 -3.72
C VAL A 333 20.68 20.55 -3.28
N ASP A 334 20.53 21.88 -3.39
CA ASP A 334 21.56 22.84 -2.95
C ASP A 334 21.87 22.72 -1.44
N LEU A 335 20.91 22.28 -0.64
CA LEU A 335 21.05 22.01 0.79
C LEU A 335 21.61 20.61 1.09
N GLY A 336 21.87 19.82 0.06
CA GLY A 336 22.43 18.48 0.13
C GLY A 336 21.43 17.42 0.59
N ALA A 337 20.17 17.53 0.18
CA ALA A 337 19.18 16.48 0.42
C ALA A 337 19.55 15.19 -0.34
N ASP A 338 19.50 14.05 0.34
CA ASP A 338 19.63 12.71 -0.26
C ASP A 338 18.28 12.24 -0.81
N ILE A 339 17.20 12.58 -0.11
CA ILE A 339 15.81 12.26 -0.48
C ILE A 339 15.00 13.56 -0.50
N ILE A 340 14.15 13.72 -1.51
CA ILE A 340 13.23 14.85 -1.65
C ILE A 340 11.81 14.29 -1.69
N VAL A 341 10.99 14.66 -0.71
CA VAL A 341 9.57 14.30 -0.63
C VAL A 341 8.74 15.52 -1.00
N LEU A 342 7.89 15.37 -2.01
CA LEU A 342 6.92 16.38 -2.41
C LEU A 342 5.51 15.88 -2.08
N SER A 343 4.82 16.57 -1.19
CA SER A 343 3.48 16.17 -0.71
C SER A 343 2.44 17.22 -1.10
N GLU A 344 2.31 17.45 -2.39
CA GLU A 344 1.31 18.37 -2.94
C GLU A 344 0.77 17.83 -4.26
N VAL A 345 -0.26 18.49 -4.78
CA VAL A 345 -0.85 18.14 -6.07
C VAL A 345 -0.84 19.37 -6.97
N ALA A 346 -0.14 19.29 -8.10
CA ALA A 346 -0.42 20.18 -9.24
C ALA A 346 -1.70 19.71 -9.92
N GLY A 347 -2.51 20.65 -10.39
CA GLY A 347 -3.84 20.41 -10.95
C GLY A 347 -3.94 19.31 -12.03
N ARG A 348 -5.19 18.97 -12.37
CA ARG A 348 -5.62 17.93 -13.33
C ARG A 348 -4.73 17.88 -14.58
N CYS A 349 -4.53 16.70 -15.18
CA CYS A 349 -3.62 16.61 -16.32
C CYS A 349 -4.03 17.57 -17.46
N GLY A 350 -3.06 18.37 -17.89
CA GLY A 350 -3.26 19.35 -18.95
C GLY A 350 -2.66 20.73 -18.70
N GLU A 351 -1.95 20.98 -17.59
CA GLU A 351 -1.20 22.24 -17.40
C GLU A 351 0.30 22.05 -17.71
N PRO A 352 0.75 22.24 -18.98
CA PRO A 352 2.08 21.84 -19.40
C PRO A 352 3.23 22.71 -18.87
N SER A 353 3.03 24.00 -18.56
CA SER A 353 4.17 24.88 -18.25
C SER A 353 4.78 24.65 -16.87
N SER A 354 3.96 24.58 -15.81
CA SER A 354 4.45 24.31 -14.44
C SER A 354 4.97 22.88 -14.27
N VAL A 355 4.37 21.92 -15.00
CA VAL A 355 4.81 20.52 -15.03
C VAL A 355 6.19 20.39 -15.66
N GLN A 356 6.49 21.12 -16.73
CA GLN A 356 7.83 21.09 -17.34
C GLN A 356 8.91 21.61 -16.38
N ASP A 357 8.69 22.75 -15.73
CA ASP A 357 9.66 23.31 -14.79
C ASP A 357 9.97 22.35 -13.63
N VAL A 358 8.94 21.65 -13.13
CA VAL A 358 9.10 20.64 -12.07
C VAL A 358 9.79 19.39 -12.61
N SER A 359 9.45 18.94 -13.82
CA SER A 359 10.16 17.83 -14.46
C SER A 359 11.66 18.14 -14.61
N ASP A 360 12.02 19.34 -15.06
CA ASP A 360 13.42 19.78 -15.18
C ASP A 360 14.13 19.90 -13.82
N ALA A 361 13.39 20.22 -12.75
CA ALA A 361 13.92 20.23 -11.40
C ALA A 361 14.18 18.83 -10.87
N TRP A 362 13.34 17.86 -11.20
CA TRP A 362 13.58 16.44 -10.91
C TRP A 362 14.77 15.88 -11.70
N ASP A 363 14.95 16.25 -12.97
CA ASP A 363 16.19 15.91 -13.73
C ASP A 363 17.42 16.38 -12.99
N TYR A 364 17.37 17.63 -12.51
CA TYR A 364 18.45 18.21 -11.75
C TYR A 364 18.71 17.42 -10.47
N ALA A 365 17.68 17.13 -9.67
CA ALA A 365 17.79 16.32 -8.45
C ALA A 365 18.38 14.94 -8.72
N TYR A 366 17.84 14.22 -9.70
CA TYR A 366 18.33 12.91 -10.12
C TYR A 366 19.81 12.96 -10.54
N SER A 367 20.20 13.95 -11.36
CA SER A 367 21.59 14.13 -11.82
C SER A 367 22.58 14.45 -10.69
N MET A 368 22.07 14.95 -9.57
CA MET A 368 22.83 15.27 -8.37
C MET A 368 22.80 14.14 -7.32
N GLY A 369 22.17 13.00 -7.64
CA GLY A 369 22.08 11.83 -6.77
C GLY A 369 20.97 11.90 -5.71
N ALA A 370 20.07 12.88 -5.79
CA ALA A 370 18.94 12.99 -4.87
C ALA A 370 17.75 12.16 -5.40
N TYR A 371 17.16 11.34 -4.53
CA TYR A 371 16.02 10.49 -4.87
C TYR A 371 14.68 11.19 -4.60
N GLY A 372 13.83 11.26 -5.63
CA GLY A 372 12.54 11.92 -5.55
C GLY A 372 11.42 10.97 -5.16
N ILE A 373 10.57 11.38 -4.23
CA ILE A 373 9.37 10.66 -3.80
C ILE A 373 8.21 11.65 -3.80
N ILE A 374 7.07 11.26 -4.36
CA ILE A 374 5.91 12.14 -4.49
C ILE A 374 4.61 11.41 -4.13
N SER A 375 3.69 12.12 -3.48
CA SER A 375 2.33 11.62 -3.27
C SER A 375 1.58 11.51 -4.60
N ALA A 376 0.87 10.40 -4.83
CA ALA A 376 0.07 10.20 -6.04
C ALA A 376 -1.06 11.24 -6.21
N GLY A 377 -1.48 11.86 -5.10
CA GLY A 377 -2.57 12.84 -5.05
C GLY A 377 -3.87 12.22 -4.57
N ASN A 378 -4.73 13.05 -3.97
CA ASN A 378 -5.99 12.59 -3.37
C ASN A 378 -7.22 12.87 -4.28
N HIS A 379 -7.01 13.04 -5.58
CA HIS A 379 -8.10 13.35 -6.50
C HIS A 379 -8.92 12.11 -6.81
N THR A 380 -10.24 12.30 -6.82
CA THR A 380 -11.19 11.24 -7.12
C THR A 380 -11.20 10.88 -8.59
N ALA A 381 -10.52 9.78 -8.92
CA ALA A 381 -10.59 9.21 -10.23
C ALA A 381 -11.87 8.40 -10.38
N LYS A 382 -12.66 8.65 -11.43
CA LYS A 382 -13.65 7.67 -11.87
C LYS A 382 -12.94 6.54 -12.58
N TYR A 383 -13.50 5.33 -12.60
CA TYR A 383 -12.95 4.17 -13.33
C TYR A 383 -12.55 4.46 -14.78
N ASN A 384 -13.19 5.46 -15.40
CA ASN A 384 -12.99 5.86 -16.79
C ASN A 384 -12.32 7.23 -16.96
N ASP A 385 -11.94 7.89 -15.87
CA ASP A 385 -11.32 9.21 -15.89
C ASP A 385 -9.85 9.06 -15.52
N ASP A 386 -9.04 8.69 -16.50
CA ASP A 386 -7.60 8.41 -16.37
C ASP A 386 -6.75 9.68 -16.10
N CYS A 387 -7.36 10.77 -15.60
CA CYS A 387 -6.73 12.09 -15.55
C CYS A 387 -6.66 12.77 -14.16
N HIS A 388 -6.55 11.97 -13.11
CA HIS A 388 -6.55 12.46 -11.72
C HIS A 388 -5.26 12.20 -10.95
N PHE A 389 -4.18 11.84 -11.64
CA PHE A 389 -2.86 11.75 -11.00
C PHE A 389 -2.23 13.13 -10.81
N ASN A 390 -1.31 13.23 -9.85
CA ASN A 390 -0.55 14.43 -9.59
C ASN A 390 0.26 14.87 -10.82
N GLY A 391 0.03 16.09 -11.32
CA GLY A 391 0.74 16.61 -12.50
C GLY A 391 2.27 16.68 -12.35
N TYR A 392 2.77 16.71 -11.10
CA TYR A 392 4.20 16.63 -10.81
C TYR A 392 4.76 15.20 -10.79
N ALA A 393 3.88 14.19 -10.74
CA ALA A 393 4.20 12.76 -10.80
C ALA A 393 4.29 12.25 -12.26
N THR A 394 4.83 13.07 -13.16
CA THR A 394 4.92 12.76 -14.60
C THR A 394 6.20 12.03 -14.99
N ARG A 395 7.16 11.96 -14.07
CA ARG A 395 8.45 11.35 -14.30
C ARG A 395 8.50 9.92 -13.78
N PRO A 396 9.20 9.02 -14.48
CA PRO A 396 9.30 7.63 -14.05
C PRO A 396 10.50 7.30 -13.15
N ASP A 397 11.41 8.26 -12.93
CA ASP A 397 12.57 8.15 -12.03
C ASP A 397 12.33 8.73 -10.63
N ILE A 398 11.08 9.08 -10.32
CA ILE A 398 10.62 9.41 -8.97
C ILE A 398 9.65 8.34 -8.52
N LEU A 399 9.63 8.05 -7.21
CA LEU A 399 8.70 7.10 -6.64
C LEU A 399 7.34 7.77 -6.39
N VAL A 400 6.31 7.33 -7.10
CA VAL A 400 4.96 7.82 -6.88
C VAL A 400 4.21 6.90 -5.93
N VAL A 401 3.86 7.42 -4.76
CA VAL A 401 3.27 6.62 -3.67
C VAL A 401 1.80 6.95 -3.51
N GLY A 402 0.96 5.95 -3.77
CA GLY A 402 -0.46 5.97 -3.46
C GLY A 402 -0.73 5.64 -1.99
N GLY A 403 -2.01 5.74 -1.60
CA GLY A 403 -2.43 5.52 -0.22
C GLY A 403 -3.38 4.35 -0.11
N PHE A 404 -3.15 3.47 0.86
CA PHE A 404 -4.11 2.44 1.27
C PHE A 404 -4.45 2.59 2.75
N GLY A 405 -5.61 2.09 3.18
CA GLY A 405 -6.00 2.07 4.58
C GLY A 405 -7.48 2.34 4.79
N ASP A 406 -8.01 1.82 5.89
CA ASP A 406 -9.42 1.90 6.21
C ASP A 406 -9.79 3.31 6.70
N GLN A 407 -10.79 3.94 6.07
CA GLN A 407 -11.19 5.32 6.36
C GLN A 407 -12.62 5.40 6.86
N MET A 408 -12.76 6.09 8.01
CA MET A 408 -14.01 6.40 8.67
C MET A 408 -14.95 7.22 7.80
N VAL A 409 -16.02 6.63 7.30
CA VAL A 409 -17.09 7.38 6.62
C VAL A 409 -17.89 8.29 7.58
N ASN A 410 -17.72 8.24 8.91
CA ASN A 410 -18.75 8.78 9.81
C ASN A 410 -18.40 9.90 10.80
N TRP A 411 -17.13 10.26 11.06
CA TRP A 411 -16.85 11.13 12.23
C TRP A 411 -16.72 12.64 11.97
N TYR A 412 -16.40 13.09 10.74
CA TYR A 412 -15.96 14.48 10.57
C TYR A 412 -17.06 15.53 10.34
N PHE A 413 -18.32 15.13 10.09
CA PHE A 413 -19.35 16.09 9.65
C PHE A 413 -20.43 16.46 10.66
N GLY A 414 -20.41 15.93 11.90
CA GLY A 414 -21.39 16.33 12.93
C GLY A 414 -22.87 16.13 12.54
N LEU A 415 -23.13 15.44 11.43
CA LEU A 415 -24.46 15.01 11.04
C LEU A 415 -24.81 13.82 11.94
N PRO A 416 -25.99 13.81 12.59
CA PRO A 416 -26.44 12.64 13.32
C PRO A 416 -26.41 11.45 12.35
N PRO A 417 -25.88 10.28 12.76
CA PRO A 417 -25.92 9.10 11.92
C PRO A 417 -27.36 8.87 11.49
N SER A 418 -27.61 8.91 10.17
CA SER A 418 -28.90 8.49 9.62
C SER A 418 -29.13 7.05 10.07
N PRO A 419 -30.27 6.70 10.70
CA PRO A 419 -30.57 5.35 11.14
C PRO A 419 -30.81 4.36 9.97
N VAL A 420 -30.66 4.82 8.73
CA VAL A 420 -30.72 4.00 7.52
C VAL A 420 -29.39 4.16 6.81
N GLN A 421 -28.66 3.05 6.68
CA GLN A 421 -27.36 2.86 6.02
C GLN A 421 -26.10 2.91 6.90
N SER A 422 -26.02 2.00 7.87
CA SER A 422 -24.74 1.36 8.21
C SER A 422 -24.38 0.39 7.09
N TRP A 423 -23.72 0.86 6.03
CA TRP A 423 -22.94 -0.04 5.20
C TRP A 423 -21.73 -0.43 6.04
N GLU A 424 -21.72 -1.68 6.52
CA GLU A 424 -20.52 -2.31 7.05
C GLU A 424 -19.49 -2.32 5.90
N TYR A 425 -18.49 -1.46 6.00
CA TYR A 425 -17.31 -1.55 5.16
C TYR A 425 -16.46 -2.69 5.76
N ASP A 426 -16.34 -3.79 5.02
CA ASP A 426 -15.34 -4.81 5.29
C ASP A 426 -13.95 -4.17 5.27
N SER A 427 -13.07 -4.61 6.17
CA SER A 427 -11.64 -4.28 6.19
C SER A 427 -10.89 -4.72 4.92
N GLU A 428 -11.60 -5.36 3.99
CA GLU A 428 -11.14 -5.71 2.64
C GLU A 428 -11.46 -4.63 1.58
N SER A 429 -12.22 -3.58 1.91
CA SER A 429 -12.58 -2.47 1.00
C SER A 429 -11.76 -1.19 1.26
N LEU A 430 -10.44 -1.33 1.22
CA LEU A 430 -9.43 -0.39 1.73
C LEU A 430 -9.19 0.92 0.94
N MET A 431 -10.07 1.31 0.01
CA MET A 431 -9.79 2.40 -0.95
C MET A 431 -10.89 3.47 -1.09
N GLY A 432 -12.00 3.37 -0.37
CA GLY A 432 -13.13 4.30 -0.52
C GLY A 432 -13.06 5.52 0.39
N TRP A 433 -13.04 6.73 -0.18
CA TRP A 433 -13.61 7.90 0.49
C TRP A 433 -14.90 8.28 -0.22
N HIS A 434 -15.97 8.41 0.55
CA HIS A 434 -17.15 9.16 0.14
C HIS A 434 -17.13 10.54 0.79
N PHE A 435 -16.82 11.59 0.03
CA PHE A 435 -17.13 12.95 0.46
C PHE A 435 -18.63 13.17 0.36
N THR A 436 -19.31 13.30 1.50
CA THR A 436 -20.75 13.62 1.54
C THR A 436 -21.05 15.09 1.18
N ASP A 437 -20.03 15.95 1.08
CA ASP A 437 -20.19 17.34 0.63
C ASP A 437 -19.26 17.64 -0.56
N LEU A 438 -19.70 17.22 -1.76
CA LEU A 438 -19.05 17.49 -3.05
C LEU A 438 -19.47 18.84 -3.65
N SER A 439 -20.09 19.74 -2.89
CA SER A 439 -20.58 21.02 -3.42
C SER A 439 -19.49 21.94 -3.99
N GLY A 440 -18.20 21.64 -3.77
CA GLY A 440 -17.05 22.31 -4.39
C GLY A 440 -16.21 21.48 -5.38
N LEU A 441 -16.55 20.21 -5.63
CA LEU A 441 -15.83 19.32 -6.56
C LEU A 441 -16.79 18.88 -7.66
N ASP A 442 -16.91 19.70 -8.72
CA ASP A 442 -17.88 19.64 -9.84
C ASP A 442 -17.99 18.32 -10.64
N ASN A 443 -17.31 17.22 -10.27
CA ASN A 443 -17.16 16.03 -11.14
C ASN A 443 -17.85 14.73 -10.66
N CYS A 444 -18.38 14.64 -9.44
CA CYS A 444 -19.24 13.53 -9.01
C CYS A 444 -20.69 14.04 -8.89
N PRO A 445 -21.51 13.97 -9.96
CA PRO A 445 -22.84 14.58 -9.98
C PRO A 445 -23.74 13.95 -8.92
N THR A 446 -24.21 14.78 -8.01
CA THR A 446 -25.07 14.48 -6.85
C THR A 446 -26.47 13.95 -7.21
N THR A 447 -26.77 13.69 -8.48
CA THR A 447 -28.12 13.33 -8.94
C THR A 447 -28.32 11.83 -9.17
N THR A 448 -27.27 11.01 -9.09
CA THR A 448 -27.38 9.54 -9.15
C THR A 448 -26.61 8.90 -8.01
N TRP A 449 -27.10 9.07 -6.78
CA TRP A 449 -26.65 8.38 -5.55
C TRP A 449 -26.82 6.84 -5.57
N GLN A 450 -27.04 6.24 -6.74
CA GLN A 450 -27.30 4.80 -6.88
C GLN A 450 -26.07 4.00 -7.36
N ASP A 451 -24.94 4.65 -7.63
CA ASP A 451 -23.70 3.97 -7.99
C ASP A 451 -22.54 4.43 -7.07
N PRO A 452 -22.48 3.94 -5.82
CA PRO A 452 -21.38 4.23 -4.89
C PRO A 452 -20.01 3.70 -5.37
N ASP A 453 -19.95 2.97 -6.49
CA ASP A 453 -18.75 2.36 -7.06
C ASP A 453 -17.86 3.36 -7.86
N GLU A 454 -18.24 4.64 -7.99
CA GLU A 454 -17.61 5.56 -8.96
C GLU A 454 -16.68 6.68 -8.41
N CYS A 455 -16.51 6.89 -7.10
CA CYS A 455 -15.70 8.01 -6.57
C CYS A 455 -14.70 7.53 -5.45
N TRP A 456 -13.39 7.79 -5.60
CA TRP A 456 -12.30 7.20 -4.78
C TRP A 456 -11.27 8.26 -4.30
N SER A 457 -10.72 8.30 -3.09
CA SER A 457 -9.79 9.39 -2.67
C SER A 457 -8.31 9.21 -3.01
N THR A 458 -7.90 8.10 -3.63
CA THR A 458 -6.57 8.03 -4.22
C THR A 458 -6.69 8.34 -5.71
N ALA A 459 -5.71 9.07 -6.23
CA ALA A 459 -5.51 9.11 -7.67
C ALA A 459 -5.44 7.67 -8.20
N LEU A 460 -6.10 7.38 -9.33
CA LEU A 460 -5.87 6.15 -10.07
C LEU A 460 -4.68 6.38 -10.99
N GLY A 461 -3.71 5.45 -10.96
CA GLY A 461 -2.71 5.35 -12.00
C GLY A 461 -3.30 4.71 -13.25
N GLY A 462 -2.71 4.98 -14.41
CA GLY A 462 -3.26 4.53 -15.69
C GLY A 462 -3.49 5.62 -16.72
N ALA A 463 -2.91 6.80 -16.56
CA ALA A 463 -3.14 7.92 -17.44
C ALA A 463 -2.87 7.62 -18.91
N TYR A 464 -3.91 7.76 -19.74
CA TYR A 464 -3.66 8.09 -21.14
C TYR A 464 -3.10 9.51 -21.18
N LEU A 465 -1.79 9.63 -21.38
CA LEU A 465 -1.14 10.93 -21.56
C LEU A 465 -1.71 11.59 -22.83
N ARG A 466 -2.66 12.51 -22.69
CA ARG A 466 -3.21 13.30 -23.80
C ARG A 466 -2.39 14.58 -23.95
N TYR A 467 -1.67 14.70 -25.05
CA TYR A 467 -0.92 15.92 -25.36
C TYR A 467 -1.84 16.98 -25.96
N ALA A 468 -1.40 18.24 -25.91
CA ALA A 468 -2.13 19.38 -26.46
C ALA A 468 -2.49 19.24 -27.96
N ASN A 469 -1.80 18.36 -28.69
CA ASN A 469 -2.10 18.02 -30.10
C ASN A 469 -3.18 16.93 -30.28
N GLY A 470 -3.80 16.45 -29.19
CA GLY A 470 -4.81 15.39 -29.20
C GLY A 470 -4.25 13.97 -29.31
N ALA A 471 -2.91 13.79 -29.34
CA ALA A 471 -2.31 12.46 -29.30
C ALA A 471 -2.52 11.85 -27.91
N VAL A 472 -3.20 10.70 -27.90
CA VAL A 472 -3.37 9.86 -26.72
C VAL A 472 -2.17 8.92 -26.66
N LEU A 473 -1.17 9.24 -25.84
CA LEU A 473 -0.15 8.27 -25.50
C LEU A 473 -0.77 7.16 -24.64
N ARG A 474 -0.18 5.98 -24.80
CA ARG A 474 -0.59 4.72 -24.19
C ARG A 474 -0.59 4.86 -22.66
N SER A 475 -1.53 4.19 -22.01
CA SER A 475 -1.65 4.15 -20.56
C SER A 475 -0.34 3.68 -19.91
N ARG A 476 0.25 4.55 -19.09
CA ARG A 476 1.34 4.21 -18.16
C ARG A 476 0.75 4.02 -16.78
N ASN A 477 1.36 3.17 -15.98
CA ASN A 477 1.13 3.28 -14.56
C ASN A 477 1.79 4.56 -14.05
N THR A 478 1.14 5.20 -13.11
CA THR A 478 1.69 6.39 -12.44
C THR A 478 1.76 6.18 -10.94
N ILE A 479 1.26 5.07 -10.41
CA ILE A 479 1.47 4.68 -9.02
C ILE A 479 2.48 3.57 -9.03
N ASP A 480 3.59 3.76 -8.33
CA ASP A 480 4.67 2.79 -8.30
C ASP A 480 4.48 1.82 -7.14
N MET A 481 3.83 2.26 -6.06
CA MET A 481 3.43 1.46 -4.91
C MET A 481 2.41 2.21 -4.05
N VAL A 482 1.81 1.54 -3.07
CA VAL A 482 0.94 2.18 -2.08
C VAL A 482 1.48 2.02 -0.66
N GLY A 483 1.44 3.08 0.13
CA GLY A 483 1.82 3.08 1.55
C GLY A 483 0.61 3.33 2.47
N PRO A 484 0.71 3.01 3.77
CA PRO A 484 -0.37 3.32 4.70
C PRO A 484 -0.66 4.82 4.72
N SER A 485 -1.92 5.17 4.49
CA SER A 485 -2.37 6.54 4.25
C SER A 485 -2.90 7.23 5.49
N ARG A 486 -2.85 6.60 6.67
CA ARG A 486 -3.35 7.15 7.92
C ARG A 486 -2.39 6.87 9.07
N ARG A 487 -2.18 7.87 9.92
CA ARG A 487 -1.45 7.75 11.18
C ARG A 487 -2.37 8.12 12.32
N GLU A 488 -2.27 7.39 13.42
CA GLU A 488 -3.01 7.73 14.64
C GLU A 488 -2.45 8.98 15.31
N TRP A 489 -1.13 9.08 15.40
CA TRP A 489 -0.50 10.15 16.17
C TRP A 489 0.45 10.95 15.32
N THR A 490 0.03 12.14 14.92
CA THR A 490 0.91 13.07 14.18
C THR A 490 1.32 14.23 15.09
N PRO A 491 2.62 14.57 15.17
CA PRO A 491 3.09 15.74 15.90
C PRO A 491 2.34 17.00 15.47
N LYS A 492 1.88 17.81 16.42
CA LYS A 492 1.17 19.06 16.15
C LYS A 492 1.56 20.13 17.16
N ILE A 493 1.74 21.35 16.65
CA ILE A 493 1.84 22.55 17.45
C ILE A 493 0.68 23.45 17.06
N ASP A 494 -0.14 23.82 18.05
CA ASP A 494 -1.24 24.74 17.81
C ASP A 494 -0.75 26.20 17.75
N VAL A 495 -1.67 27.11 17.43
CA VAL A 495 -1.39 28.55 17.33
C VAL A 495 -0.93 29.20 18.65
N ASN A 496 -1.09 28.51 19.78
CA ASN A 496 -0.65 28.92 21.11
C ASN A 496 0.68 28.25 21.51
N ASN A 497 1.34 27.58 20.57
CA ASN A 497 2.56 26.80 20.76
C ASN A 497 2.40 25.62 21.73
N VAL A 498 1.19 25.08 21.84
CA VAL A 498 0.92 23.86 22.61
C VAL A 498 1.33 22.66 21.78
N VAL A 499 2.32 21.93 22.28
CA VAL A 499 2.76 20.63 21.76
C VAL A 499 1.68 19.60 22.04
N SER A 500 1.26 18.88 21.01
CA SER A 500 0.24 17.83 21.08
C SER A 500 0.44 16.80 19.97
N TYR A 501 -0.31 15.71 20.02
CA TYR A 501 -0.39 14.72 18.94
C TYR A 501 -1.84 14.60 18.52
N THR A 502 -2.11 14.58 17.22
CA THR A 502 -3.48 14.50 16.69
C THR A 502 -3.64 13.44 15.61
N GLU A 503 -4.84 12.86 15.52
CA GLU A 503 -5.29 11.90 14.51
C GLU A 503 -5.68 12.58 13.18
N THR A 504 -4.86 13.51 12.69
CA THR A 504 -5.27 14.39 11.58
C THR A 504 -4.60 14.06 10.24
N GLY A 505 -3.55 13.25 10.24
CA GLY A 505 -2.84 12.90 9.01
C GLY A 505 -3.58 11.83 8.22
N SER A 506 -4.10 12.18 7.04
CA SER A 506 -4.54 11.18 6.07
C SER A 506 -4.24 11.52 4.61
N GLY A 507 -4.26 10.49 3.76
CA GLY A 507 -4.11 10.58 2.31
C GLY A 507 -2.72 10.17 1.82
N THR A 508 -2.51 10.29 0.51
CA THR A 508 -1.22 10.00 -0.15
C THR A 508 -0.09 10.87 0.38
N SER A 509 -0.42 12.05 0.92
CA SER A 509 0.47 12.95 1.66
C SER A 509 1.08 12.34 2.92
N VAL A 510 0.48 11.28 3.48
CA VAL A 510 1.02 10.51 4.61
C VAL A 510 1.86 9.34 4.13
N SER A 511 1.38 8.66 3.08
CA SER A 511 2.00 7.47 2.50
C SER A 511 3.37 7.76 1.90
N ALA A 512 3.53 8.83 1.11
CA ALA A 512 4.80 9.18 0.47
C ALA A 512 5.94 9.44 1.48
N PRO A 513 5.75 10.27 2.53
CA PRO A 513 6.71 10.40 3.62
C PRO A 513 6.96 9.09 4.38
N GLY A 514 5.94 8.23 4.49
CA GLY A 514 6.07 6.89 5.05
C GLY A 514 7.09 6.03 4.28
N ALA A 515 6.90 5.93 2.96
CA ALA A 515 7.84 5.25 2.07
C ALA A 515 9.23 5.89 2.11
N ALA A 516 9.31 7.23 2.15
CA ALA A 516 10.58 7.93 2.27
C ALA A 516 11.34 7.57 3.55
N SER A 517 10.61 7.39 4.66
CA SER A 517 11.18 6.94 5.93
C SER A 517 11.81 5.56 5.80
N ASP A 518 11.16 4.60 5.14
CA ASP A 518 11.76 3.27 4.89
C ASP A 518 12.98 3.35 3.96
N VAL A 519 12.97 4.25 2.97
CA VAL A 519 14.12 4.49 2.07
C VAL A 519 15.32 5.08 2.81
N VAL A 520 15.10 5.93 3.82
CA VAL A 520 16.19 6.42 4.68
C VAL A 520 16.88 5.24 5.37
N SER A 521 16.12 4.32 5.96
CA SER A 521 16.67 3.13 6.62
C SER A 521 17.47 2.25 5.65
N LEU A 522 16.97 2.07 4.42
CA LEU A 522 17.70 1.36 3.36
C LEU A 522 19.03 2.05 3.01
N LEU A 523 19.02 3.37 2.84
CA LEU A 523 20.22 4.14 2.52
C LEU A 523 21.25 4.12 3.64
N ASP A 524 20.79 4.23 4.89
CA ASP A 524 21.63 4.13 6.07
C ASP A 524 22.34 2.76 6.12
N TRP A 525 21.57 1.67 6.01
CA TRP A 525 22.10 0.31 5.90
C TRP A 525 23.09 0.14 4.74
N ALA A 526 22.76 0.65 3.56
CA ALA A 526 23.62 0.54 2.38
C ALA A 526 24.95 1.28 2.59
N ARG A 527 24.93 2.48 3.18
CA ARG A 527 26.14 3.25 3.51
C ARG A 527 26.97 2.54 4.57
N ALA A 528 26.35 1.99 5.62
CA ALA A 528 27.04 1.22 6.66
C ALA A 528 27.75 -0.02 6.08
N ASN A 529 27.21 -0.60 5.01
CA ASN A 529 27.76 -1.77 4.32
C ASN A 529 28.62 -1.43 3.09
N ASN A 530 28.93 -0.15 2.85
CA ASN A 530 29.70 0.33 1.69
C ASN A 530 29.10 -0.04 0.31
N LEU A 531 27.78 -0.15 0.22
CA LEU A 531 27.04 -0.44 -1.01
C LEU A 531 26.82 0.85 -1.80
N SER A 532 27.88 1.34 -2.44
CA SER A 532 27.89 2.63 -3.14
C SER A 532 26.86 2.74 -4.27
N GLU A 533 26.40 1.63 -4.83
CA GLU A 533 25.39 1.57 -5.89
C GLU A 533 24.04 2.17 -5.45
N PHE A 534 23.72 2.17 -4.16
CA PHE A 534 22.51 2.79 -3.61
C PHE A 534 22.56 4.33 -3.62
N SER A 535 23.70 4.93 -3.98
CA SER A 535 23.78 6.37 -4.27
C SER A 535 23.18 6.76 -5.63
N ASP A 536 22.91 5.78 -6.51
CA ASP A 536 22.20 6.01 -7.78
C ASP A 536 20.68 5.97 -7.52
N PRO A 537 19.94 7.08 -7.74
CA PRO A 537 18.50 7.11 -7.50
C PRO A 537 17.71 6.08 -8.33
N ALA A 538 18.22 5.65 -9.49
CA ALA A 538 17.54 4.62 -10.27
C ALA A 538 17.69 3.22 -9.65
N VAL A 539 18.77 2.96 -8.91
CA VAL A 539 18.92 1.74 -8.11
C VAL A 539 17.91 1.75 -6.96
N LEU A 540 17.79 2.86 -6.24
CA LEU A 540 16.75 3.02 -5.21
C LEU A 540 15.35 2.81 -5.77
N ASN A 541 15.07 3.33 -6.97
CA ASN A 541 13.76 3.14 -7.61
C ASN A 541 13.44 1.67 -7.86
N VAL A 542 14.32 0.92 -8.54
CA VAL A 542 14.06 -0.51 -8.79
C VAL A 542 14.03 -1.33 -7.50
N VAL A 543 14.87 -1.01 -6.51
CA VAL A 543 14.89 -1.73 -5.24
C VAL A 543 13.60 -1.48 -4.44
N THR A 544 13.14 -0.24 -4.35
CA THR A 544 11.88 0.09 -3.67
C THR A 544 10.70 -0.59 -4.34
N MET A 545 10.65 -0.69 -5.68
CA MET A 545 9.61 -1.48 -6.36
C MET A 545 9.60 -2.97 -5.98
N LEU A 546 10.72 -3.56 -5.51
CA LEU A 546 10.72 -4.94 -5.00
C LEU A 546 9.95 -5.06 -3.67
N TRP A 547 9.82 -3.97 -2.92
CA TRP A 547 9.08 -3.92 -1.65
C TRP A 547 7.57 -4.02 -1.85
N GLY A 548 7.06 -3.82 -3.06
CA GLY A 548 5.65 -4.06 -3.34
C GLY A 548 5.29 -5.53 -3.18
N ASP A 549 4.28 -5.84 -2.37
CA ASP A 549 3.78 -7.22 -2.18
C ASP A 549 3.01 -7.77 -3.40
N GLY A 550 2.90 -7.01 -4.49
CA GLY A 550 2.14 -7.39 -5.66
C GLY A 550 0.66 -7.58 -5.40
N THR A 551 0.09 -6.89 -4.39
CA THR A 551 -1.37 -6.72 -4.34
C THR A 551 -1.86 -6.24 -5.70
N GLN A 552 -2.72 -7.05 -6.30
CA GLN A 552 -3.46 -6.72 -7.51
C GLN A 552 -4.94 -6.76 -7.15
N GLY A 553 -5.75 -5.99 -7.86
CA GLY A 553 -7.17 -6.09 -7.64
C GLY A 553 -8.00 -5.12 -8.45
N SER A 554 -9.26 -5.49 -8.57
CA SER A 554 -10.33 -4.56 -8.88
C SER A 554 -10.94 -4.07 -7.57
N TYR A 555 -11.73 -3.01 -7.62
CA TYR A 555 -12.34 -2.30 -6.49
C TYR A 555 -13.07 -3.19 -5.45
N THR A 556 -13.49 -4.40 -5.83
CA THR A 556 -14.31 -5.31 -5.01
C THR A 556 -13.60 -6.63 -4.65
N SER A 557 -12.38 -6.84 -5.13
CA SER A 557 -11.58 -8.01 -4.79
C SER A 557 -10.09 -7.71 -4.93
N PHE A 558 -9.36 -7.83 -3.82
CA PHE A 558 -7.90 -7.88 -3.84
C PHE A 558 -7.49 -9.34 -3.86
N THR A 559 -6.77 -9.74 -4.90
CA THR A 559 -6.12 -11.03 -4.93
C THR A 559 -4.64 -10.78 -4.71
N ASN A 560 -4.15 -11.12 -3.52
CA ASN A 560 -2.72 -11.38 -3.31
C ASN A 560 -2.31 -12.76 -3.88
N THR A 561 -3.23 -13.47 -4.52
CA THR A 561 -3.04 -14.82 -5.02
C THR A 561 -2.61 -14.79 -6.49
N GLY A 562 -1.43 -15.34 -6.76
CA GLY A 562 -0.97 -15.60 -8.12
C GLY A 562 0.27 -14.82 -8.54
N ASN A 563 0.67 -15.08 -9.78
CA ASN A 563 1.85 -14.48 -10.39
C ASN A 563 1.47 -13.13 -11.03
N VAL A 564 2.21 -12.10 -10.68
CA VAL A 564 2.03 -10.72 -11.13
C VAL A 564 2.97 -10.46 -12.30
N SER A 565 2.40 -10.20 -13.46
CA SER A 565 3.15 -9.98 -14.72
C SER A 565 3.28 -8.52 -15.12
N ARG A 566 2.78 -7.58 -14.31
CA ARG A 566 2.85 -6.13 -14.56
C ARG A 566 2.51 -5.36 -13.30
N LEU A 567 2.90 -4.08 -13.28
CA LEU A 567 2.39 -3.16 -12.27
C LEU A 567 0.88 -2.99 -12.40
N ASP A 568 0.20 -2.96 -11.26
CA ASP A 568 -1.22 -2.68 -11.18
C ASP A 568 -1.46 -1.16 -11.22
N ARG A 569 -2.47 -0.73 -11.96
CA ARG A 569 -2.79 0.69 -12.14
C ARG A 569 -3.15 1.42 -10.85
N LEU A 570 -3.72 0.70 -9.90
CA LEU A 570 -4.16 1.23 -8.63
C LEU A 570 -3.13 0.98 -7.53
N TRP A 571 -2.53 -0.21 -7.53
CA TRP A 571 -1.63 -0.65 -6.46
C TRP A 571 -0.15 -0.47 -6.78
N GLY A 572 0.19 -0.15 -8.03
CA GLY A 572 1.58 -0.15 -8.48
C GLY A 572 2.21 -1.53 -8.37
N ALA A 573 3.33 -1.58 -7.67
CA ALA A 573 4.03 -2.79 -7.28
C ALA A 573 3.32 -3.56 -6.15
N GLY A 574 2.25 -3.01 -5.57
CA GLY A 574 1.55 -3.52 -4.39
C GLY A 574 1.71 -2.61 -3.18
N ARG A 575 1.32 -3.13 -2.02
CA ARG A 575 1.52 -2.45 -0.73
C ARG A 575 3.00 -2.47 -0.36
N LEU A 576 3.46 -1.36 0.20
CA LEU A 576 4.79 -1.18 0.72
C LEU A 576 5.08 -2.22 1.81
N LYS A 577 6.06 -3.09 1.54
CA LYS A 577 6.69 -4.03 2.46
C LYS A 577 8.19 -3.85 2.38
N ALA A 578 8.73 -2.89 3.14
CA ALA A 578 10.16 -2.62 3.18
C ALA A 578 10.95 -3.90 3.48
N ARG A 579 12.17 -3.99 2.97
CA ARG A 579 13.06 -5.14 3.13
C ARG A 579 14.50 -4.70 3.31
N GLN A 580 15.18 -5.29 4.31
CA GLN A 580 16.63 -5.27 4.43
C GLN A 580 17.20 -6.44 3.62
N PHE A 581 18.30 -6.21 2.89
CA PHE A 581 18.89 -7.20 1.98
C PHE A 581 20.12 -7.89 2.59
N ASP A 582 20.02 -8.32 3.85
CA ASP A 582 21.08 -9.06 4.53
C ASP A 582 20.59 -10.20 5.43
N ASP A 583 21.50 -11.09 5.79
CA ASP A 583 21.23 -12.26 6.63
C ASP A 583 20.86 -11.90 8.09
N ALA A 584 20.90 -10.62 8.49
CA ALA A 584 21.04 -10.21 9.89
C ALA A 584 19.72 -10.06 10.66
N GLY A 585 18.55 -10.38 10.09
CA GLY A 585 17.40 -10.42 11.00
C GLY A 585 16.02 -10.73 10.49
N LEU A 586 15.88 -11.61 9.49
CA LEU A 586 14.76 -12.56 9.33
C LEU A 586 15.04 -13.36 8.04
N ASP A 587 16.28 -13.84 7.93
CA ASP A 587 16.97 -14.33 6.73
C ASP A 587 16.80 -13.37 5.54
N GLY A 588 17.83 -12.61 5.15
CA GLY A 588 17.78 -11.76 3.95
C GLY A 588 17.56 -12.57 2.68
N PRO A 589 17.07 -11.98 1.58
CA PRO A 589 16.67 -12.70 0.36
C PRO A 589 17.69 -13.77 -0.01
N TRP A 590 17.24 -15.00 -0.29
CA TRP A 590 18.11 -16.13 -0.63
C TRP A 590 19.11 -15.75 -1.73
N GLY A 591 18.69 -14.87 -2.63
CA GLY A 591 19.61 -13.98 -3.31
C GLY A 591 18.91 -12.74 -3.83
N TRP A 592 19.69 -11.70 -4.04
CA TRP A 592 19.26 -10.49 -4.70
C TRP A 592 20.37 -9.98 -5.61
N GLY A 593 20.05 -9.01 -6.45
CA GLY A 593 21.05 -8.34 -7.27
C GLY A 593 20.49 -7.10 -7.93
N THR A 594 21.35 -6.12 -8.15
CA THR A 594 21.08 -4.93 -8.95
C THR A 594 22.02 -4.92 -10.14
N ILE A 595 21.52 -4.59 -11.32
CA ILE A 595 22.35 -4.50 -12.52
C ILE A 595 21.86 -3.35 -13.37
N TRP A 596 22.79 -2.67 -14.02
CA TRP A 596 22.47 -1.70 -15.04
C TRP A 596 23.14 -2.06 -16.37
N SER A 597 22.51 -1.67 -17.48
CA SER A 597 23.07 -1.90 -18.82
C SER A 597 22.51 -0.90 -19.82
N TYR A 598 23.16 -0.78 -20.97
CA TYR A 598 22.63 -0.01 -22.09
C TYR A 598 21.83 -0.91 -23.04
N VAL A 599 20.57 -0.58 -23.29
CA VAL A 599 19.71 -1.31 -24.23
C VAL A 599 19.49 -0.53 -25.52
N TRP A 600 19.47 -1.26 -26.65
CA TRP A 600 19.20 -0.74 -27.99
C TRP A 600 18.21 -1.64 -28.73
N GLN A 601 17.62 -1.15 -29.82
CA GLN A 601 16.61 -1.89 -30.56
C GLN A 601 17.09 -3.28 -31.00
N GLY A 602 16.29 -4.30 -30.70
CA GLY A 602 16.56 -5.70 -31.00
C GLY A 602 17.51 -6.39 -30.02
N ASN A 603 18.06 -5.68 -29.02
CA ASN A 603 18.92 -6.29 -28.02
C ASN A 603 18.12 -7.25 -27.12
N VAL A 604 18.75 -8.37 -26.78
CA VAL A 604 18.23 -9.35 -25.82
C VAL A 604 19.31 -9.57 -24.76
N TRP A 605 18.93 -9.39 -23.51
CA TRP A 605 19.82 -9.56 -22.38
C TRP A 605 19.22 -10.57 -21.41
N ASP A 606 20.04 -11.52 -20.96
CA ASP A 606 19.63 -12.58 -20.05
C ASP A 606 20.47 -12.44 -18.77
N ILE A 607 19.83 -12.02 -17.68
CA ILE A 607 20.41 -11.86 -16.35
C ILE A 607 20.17 -13.15 -15.55
N PRO A 608 21.22 -13.80 -15.02
CA PRO A 608 21.02 -14.98 -14.18
C PRO A 608 20.34 -14.59 -12.87
N VAL A 609 19.33 -15.37 -12.45
CA VAL A 609 18.78 -15.27 -11.09
C VAL A 609 19.53 -16.29 -10.23
N GLY A 610 20.47 -15.81 -9.42
CA GLY A 610 21.35 -16.66 -8.60
C GLY A 610 22.50 -17.29 -9.40
N THR A 611 23.29 -18.15 -8.75
CA THR A 611 24.49 -18.79 -9.36
C THR A 611 24.25 -20.20 -9.91
N GLY A 612 23.07 -20.76 -9.67
CA GLY A 612 22.74 -22.14 -9.98
C GLY A 612 21.23 -22.36 -10.15
N PRO A 613 20.78 -23.61 -10.22
CA PRO A 613 19.35 -23.91 -10.27
C PRO A 613 18.66 -23.35 -9.02
N ILE A 614 17.46 -22.80 -9.20
CA ILE A 614 16.66 -22.27 -8.10
C ILE A 614 16.34 -23.40 -7.12
N SER A 615 16.59 -23.18 -5.83
CA SER A 615 16.35 -24.17 -4.77
C SER A 615 14.88 -24.59 -4.73
N SER A 616 14.60 -25.80 -4.28
CA SER A 616 13.24 -26.25 -3.96
C SER A 616 12.59 -25.43 -2.84
N ASP A 617 13.42 -24.78 -2.03
CA ASP A 617 13.00 -24.05 -0.84
C ASP A 617 12.60 -22.61 -1.17
N VAL A 618 12.99 -22.09 -2.33
CA VAL A 618 12.48 -20.81 -2.81
C VAL A 618 10.97 -20.94 -2.99
N ASP A 619 10.22 -19.96 -2.49
CA ASP A 619 8.77 -19.85 -2.58
C ASP A 619 8.33 -18.63 -3.38
N TYR A 620 9.16 -17.59 -3.46
CA TYR A 620 8.85 -16.42 -4.27
C TYR A 620 10.06 -15.83 -4.97
N LEU A 621 9.79 -15.19 -6.10
CA LEU A 621 10.78 -14.49 -6.91
C LEU A 621 10.17 -13.17 -7.38
N ARG A 622 10.89 -12.07 -7.18
CA ARG A 622 10.53 -10.74 -7.66
C ARG A 622 11.64 -10.18 -8.55
N ALA A 623 11.24 -9.46 -9.58
CA ALA A 623 12.13 -8.67 -10.40
C ALA A 623 11.45 -7.36 -10.75
N SER A 624 12.20 -6.27 -10.71
CA SER A 624 11.78 -4.95 -11.13
C SER A 624 12.77 -4.41 -12.15
N MET A 625 12.28 -3.61 -13.09
CA MET A 625 13.17 -2.83 -13.95
C MET A 625 12.62 -1.44 -14.18
N PHE A 626 13.54 -0.53 -14.45
CA PHE A 626 13.27 0.85 -14.78
C PHE A 626 14.28 1.33 -15.81
N TRP A 627 13.85 2.11 -16.80
CA TRP A 627 14.75 2.89 -17.64
C TRP A 627 14.28 4.32 -17.75
N GLN A 628 15.24 5.23 -17.74
CA GLN A 628 14.96 6.62 -17.99
C GLN A 628 14.66 6.81 -19.48
N GLU A 629 13.45 7.27 -19.78
CA GLU A 629 13.18 7.88 -21.07
C GLU A 629 13.71 9.31 -21.06
N SER A 630 14.46 9.71 -22.08
CA SER A 630 14.77 11.14 -22.27
C SER A 630 13.45 11.90 -22.32
N ASN A 631 13.35 13.02 -21.59
CA ASN A 631 12.16 13.87 -21.54
C ASN A 631 11.47 13.85 -22.88
N LEU A 632 10.28 13.24 -22.90
CA LEU A 632 9.37 13.36 -24.01
C LEU A 632 8.88 14.80 -23.93
N ASP A 633 9.68 15.74 -24.45
CA ASP A 633 9.26 17.13 -24.59
C ASP A 633 7.83 17.12 -25.11
N ALA A 634 6.93 17.88 -24.50
CA ALA A 634 5.53 17.88 -24.89
C ALA A 634 5.32 18.19 -26.39
N ALA A 635 6.31 18.85 -27.02
CA ALA A 635 6.38 19.10 -28.46
C ALA A 635 6.70 17.85 -29.31
N ASP A 636 7.38 16.86 -28.75
CA ASP A 636 7.88 15.64 -29.41
C ASP A 636 7.13 14.37 -28.99
N ALA A 637 5.90 14.54 -28.49
CA ALA A 637 4.93 13.48 -28.14
C ALA A 637 4.65 12.43 -29.22
N THR A 638 5.14 12.65 -30.45
CA THR A 638 5.07 11.69 -31.55
C THR A 638 6.16 10.62 -31.49
N ARG A 639 7.21 10.80 -30.67
CA ARG A 639 8.22 9.75 -30.45
C ARG A 639 7.58 8.61 -29.68
N ALA A 640 7.60 7.43 -30.28
CA ALA A 640 7.16 6.21 -29.62
C ALA A 640 7.94 6.04 -28.30
N ALA A 641 7.27 5.70 -27.20
CA ALA A 641 7.96 5.26 -25.99
C ALA A 641 8.82 4.02 -26.32
N ALA A 642 9.91 3.83 -25.58
CA ALA A 642 10.67 2.59 -25.72
C ALA A 642 9.79 1.42 -25.27
N ASN A 643 9.65 0.40 -26.12
CA ASN A 643 8.96 -0.84 -25.77
C ASN A 643 10.01 -1.88 -25.40
N ILE A 644 10.16 -2.10 -24.10
CA ILE A 644 11.08 -3.07 -23.51
C ILE A 644 10.24 -4.09 -22.75
N ILE A 645 10.45 -5.36 -23.06
CA ILE A 645 9.74 -6.50 -22.46
C ILE A 645 10.65 -7.10 -21.40
N MET A 646 10.10 -7.34 -20.21
CA MET A 646 10.76 -8.13 -19.16
C MET A 646 10.08 -9.49 -19.08
N SER A 647 10.86 -10.57 -19.11
CA SER A 647 10.35 -11.92 -18.97
C SER A 647 11.18 -12.70 -17.97
N LEU A 648 10.53 -13.51 -17.14
CA LEU A 648 11.19 -14.58 -16.40
C LEU A 648 11.22 -15.81 -17.31
N VAL A 649 12.42 -16.32 -17.60
CA VAL A 649 12.61 -17.49 -18.44
C VAL A 649 13.41 -18.57 -17.73
N THR A 650 13.16 -19.84 -18.07
CA THR A 650 13.86 -20.98 -17.48
C THR A 650 14.52 -21.88 -18.51
N THR A 651 15.61 -22.53 -18.09
CA THR A 651 16.25 -23.65 -18.79
C THR A 651 16.47 -24.82 -17.84
N ASN A 652 16.59 -26.03 -18.41
CA ASN A 652 17.03 -27.18 -17.61
C ASN A 652 18.54 -27.09 -17.38
N PRO A 653 19.03 -27.31 -16.14
CA PRO A 653 20.46 -27.35 -15.88
C PRO A 653 21.12 -28.50 -16.64
N GLN A 654 22.32 -28.26 -17.17
CA GLN A 654 23.14 -29.28 -17.80
C GLN A 654 24.19 -29.74 -16.79
N SER A 655 24.04 -30.95 -16.27
CA SER A 655 24.92 -31.49 -15.21
C SER A 655 24.97 -30.61 -13.95
N GLY A 656 23.84 -29.98 -13.59
CA GLY A 656 23.73 -29.06 -12.45
C GLY A 656 24.26 -27.65 -12.72
N VAL A 657 24.79 -27.37 -13.91
CA VAL A 657 25.32 -26.06 -14.28
C VAL A 657 24.29 -25.27 -15.09
N CYS A 658 24.10 -24.00 -14.72
CA CYS A 658 23.26 -23.08 -15.46
C CYS A 658 24.04 -22.43 -16.61
N THR A 659 23.57 -22.70 -17.82
CA THR A 659 24.10 -22.07 -19.03
C THR A 659 23.12 -21.00 -19.51
N ASN A 660 23.66 -19.84 -19.85
CA ASN A 660 22.86 -18.73 -20.37
C ASN A 660 22.17 -19.18 -21.68
N PRO A 661 20.85 -18.98 -21.82
CA PRO A 661 20.15 -19.36 -23.04
C PRO A 661 20.52 -18.53 -24.26
N TYR A 662 21.20 -17.39 -24.13
CA TYR A 662 21.60 -16.47 -25.21
C TYR A 662 20.45 -16.14 -26.18
N GLY A 663 19.26 -15.86 -25.64
CA GLY A 663 18.06 -15.66 -26.45
C GLY A 663 17.44 -16.92 -27.11
N GLY A 664 18.05 -18.10 -26.92
CA GLY A 664 17.63 -19.40 -27.46
C GLY A 664 16.44 -20.05 -26.75
N ASN A 665 16.39 -21.39 -26.77
CA ASN A 665 15.27 -22.23 -26.28
C ASN A 665 15.12 -22.21 -24.74
N ALA A 666 14.72 -21.06 -24.19
CA ALA A 666 14.25 -20.91 -22.83
C ALA A 666 12.71 -20.89 -22.81
N THR A 667 12.12 -21.45 -21.76
CA THR A 667 10.67 -21.39 -21.53
C THR A 667 10.34 -20.09 -20.84
N THR A 668 9.49 -19.25 -21.43
CA THR A 668 8.95 -18.09 -20.72
C THR A 668 7.94 -18.54 -19.69
N VAL A 669 8.18 -18.18 -18.44
CA VAL A 669 7.34 -18.49 -17.28
C VAL A 669 6.38 -17.34 -17.02
N LEU A 670 6.90 -16.11 -17.03
CA LEU A 670 6.16 -14.89 -16.75
C LEU A 670 6.69 -13.77 -17.64
N SER A 671 5.85 -12.83 -18.07
CA SER A 671 6.32 -11.72 -18.90
C SER A 671 5.45 -10.49 -18.78
N ASP A 672 6.12 -9.34 -18.62
CA ASP A 672 5.53 -8.02 -18.75
C ASP A 672 5.86 -7.43 -20.12
N SER A 673 4.82 -7.24 -20.94
CA SER A 673 4.90 -6.63 -22.27
C SER A 673 4.16 -5.30 -22.35
N SER A 674 3.80 -4.72 -21.20
CA SER A 674 3.18 -3.40 -21.13
C SER A 674 4.10 -2.32 -21.71
N TYR A 675 3.55 -1.14 -22.02
CA TYR A 675 4.34 0.00 -22.51
C TYR A 675 4.91 0.87 -21.39
N ASP A 676 4.78 0.40 -20.16
CA ASP A 676 5.28 1.10 -18.98
C ASP A 676 6.81 1.14 -18.96
N VAL A 677 7.38 2.22 -18.46
CA VAL A 677 8.84 2.44 -18.31
C VAL A 677 9.40 1.82 -17.03
N GLN A 678 8.50 1.42 -16.14
CA GLN A 678 8.77 0.58 -15.00
C GLN A 678 8.06 -0.76 -15.18
N LYS A 679 8.71 -1.86 -14.81
CA LYS A 679 8.08 -3.20 -14.86
C LYS A 679 8.34 -3.96 -13.60
N GLN A 680 7.42 -4.87 -13.28
CA GLN A 680 7.54 -5.79 -12.17
C GLN A 680 7.08 -7.18 -12.61
N LEU A 681 7.84 -8.18 -12.18
CA LEU A 681 7.47 -9.58 -12.21
C LEU A 681 7.48 -10.06 -10.76
N LEU A 682 6.38 -10.62 -10.29
CA LEU A 682 6.34 -11.35 -9.02
C LEU A 682 5.78 -12.74 -9.28
N MET A 683 6.51 -13.76 -8.85
CA MET A 683 6.12 -15.15 -8.91
C MET A 683 5.95 -15.67 -7.49
N ARG A 684 4.72 -16.02 -7.11
CA ARG A 684 4.36 -16.60 -5.81
C ARG A 684 4.26 -18.12 -5.86
N ASP A 685 3.86 -18.66 -7.01
CA ASP A 685 4.00 -20.09 -7.28
C ASP A 685 5.26 -20.29 -8.12
N VAL A 686 6.36 -20.57 -7.44
CA VAL A 686 7.69 -20.81 -8.06
C VAL A 686 7.89 -22.24 -8.54
N SER A 687 6.85 -23.09 -8.56
CA SER A 687 6.95 -24.48 -9.04
C SER A 687 7.55 -24.61 -10.44
N ALA A 688 7.28 -23.64 -11.33
CA ALA A 688 7.82 -23.62 -12.69
C ALA A 688 9.31 -23.19 -12.78
N VAL A 689 9.90 -22.64 -11.71
CA VAL A 689 11.34 -22.30 -11.65
C VAL A 689 12.17 -23.23 -10.75
N ARG A 690 11.55 -23.95 -9.79
CA ARG A 690 12.25 -24.88 -8.89
C ARG A 690 13.06 -25.94 -9.65
N GLY A 691 14.34 -26.08 -9.27
CA GLY A 691 15.28 -26.99 -9.91
C GLY A 691 15.65 -26.61 -11.36
N LYS A 692 15.25 -25.42 -11.83
CA LYS A 692 15.60 -24.86 -13.14
C LYS A 692 16.58 -23.71 -12.99
N CYS A 693 17.27 -23.40 -14.08
CA CYS A 693 18.05 -22.18 -14.18
C CYS A 693 17.13 -21.05 -14.61
N ALA A 694 16.92 -20.07 -13.74
CA ALA A 694 16.06 -18.93 -14.01
C ALA A 694 16.88 -17.72 -14.48
N TRP A 695 16.30 -16.96 -15.41
CA TRP A 695 16.89 -15.76 -15.97
C TRP A 695 15.84 -14.66 -16.11
N ILE A 696 16.22 -13.42 -15.82
CA ILE A 696 15.45 -12.24 -16.20
C ILE A 696 15.90 -11.85 -17.60
N ARG A 697 15.02 -12.08 -18.56
CA ARG A 697 15.21 -11.76 -19.97
C ARG A 697 14.61 -10.40 -20.28
N ILE A 698 15.45 -9.50 -20.79
CA ILE A 698 15.05 -8.19 -21.27
C ILE A 698 15.14 -8.18 -22.79
N ARG A 699 14.04 -7.83 -23.46
CA ARG A 699 13.98 -7.67 -24.92
C ARG A 699 13.60 -6.25 -25.27
N ALA A 700 14.52 -5.52 -25.89
CA ALA A 700 14.30 -4.17 -26.38
C ALA A 700 13.58 -4.21 -27.75
N TYR A 701 12.26 -4.42 -27.75
CA TYR A 701 11.46 -4.61 -28.96
C TYR A 701 11.50 -3.40 -29.89
N SER A 702 11.32 -2.20 -29.34
CA SER A 702 11.39 -0.94 -30.09
C SER A 702 12.00 0.14 -29.20
N VAL A 703 13.23 0.55 -29.47
CA VAL A 703 13.89 1.66 -28.76
C VAL A 703 14.10 2.78 -29.78
N PRO A 704 13.41 3.93 -29.66
CA PRO A 704 13.57 5.04 -30.58
C PRO A 704 15.02 5.50 -30.61
N ILE A 705 15.52 5.80 -31.81
CA ILE A 705 16.82 6.43 -31.99
C ILE A 705 16.65 7.90 -31.58
N GLY A 706 17.36 8.32 -30.54
CA GLY A 706 17.39 9.72 -30.12
C GLY A 706 18.07 10.63 -31.16
N PRO A 707 17.95 11.96 -31.02
CA PRO A 707 18.55 12.96 -31.91
C PRO A 707 20.08 12.88 -31.93
N ASP A 708 20.68 12.34 -30.86
CA ASP A 708 22.11 12.10 -30.74
C ASP A 708 22.59 10.88 -31.54
N ASN A 709 21.69 10.17 -32.25
CA ASN A 709 21.92 8.90 -32.93
C ASN A 709 22.46 7.76 -32.03
N ILE A 710 22.46 7.95 -30.72
CA ILE A 710 22.83 6.91 -29.76
C ILE A 710 21.53 6.22 -29.34
N ALA A 711 21.27 5.04 -29.91
CA ALA A 711 20.13 4.19 -29.59
C ALA A 711 20.32 3.44 -28.26
N ARG A 712 20.86 4.09 -27.22
CA ARG A 712 21.16 3.44 -25.93
C ARG A 712 20.40 4.10 -24.80
N ARG A 713 19.67 3.30 -24.03
CA ARG A 713 19.05 3.72 -22.77
C ARG A 713 19.70 2.98 -21.60
N LYS A 714 20.05 3.70 -20.54
CA LYS A 714 20.49 3.07 -19.29
C LYS A 714 19.26 2.44 -18.64
N LEU A 715 19.30 1.13 -18.51
CA LEU A 715 18.28 0.29 -17.87
C LEU A 715 18.84 -0.15 -16.53
N HIS A 716 18.01 -0.12 -15.50
CA HIS A 716 18.27 -0.64 -14.17
C HIS A 716 17.34 -1.81 -13.91
N VAL A 717 17.86 -2.85 -13.27
CA VAL A 717 17.12 -4.07 -12.94
C VAL A 717 17.50 -4.44 -11.53
N ALA A 718 16.51 -4.79 -10.71
CA ALA A 718 16.72 -5.43 -9.44
C ALA A 718 15.93 -6.74 -9.38
N TYR A 719 16.41 -7.70 -8.62
CA TYR A 719 15.66 -8.92 -8.35
C TYR A 719 15.94 -9.43 -6.95
N MET A 720 15.01 -10.22 -6.42
CA MET A 720 15.17 -10.99 -5.20
C MET A 720 14.37 -12.29 -5.28
N TYR A 721 14.78 -13.30 -4.53
CA TYR A 721 14.02 -14.54 -4.37
C TYR A 721 14.24 -15.10 -2.97
N GLU A 722 13.19 -15.65 -2.37
CA GLU A 722 13.21 -16.06 -0.96
C GLU A 722 12.31 -17.29 -0.68
N ASP A 723 12.46 -17.90 0.48
CA ASP A 723 11.71 -19.06 1.00
C ASP A 723 10.54 -18.67 1.91
N ARG A 724 9.57 -19.58 2.10
CA ARG A 724 8.25 -19.32 2.73
C ARG A 724 8.28 -19.23 4.25
N ASP A 725 9.31 -19.76 4.91
CA ASP A 725 9.45 -19.65 6.36
C ASP A 725 9.72 -18.22 6.85
N ARG A 726 9.81 -17.25 5.93
CA ARG A 726 9.87 -15.80 6.20
C ARG A 726 8.51 -15.10 6.24
N GLU A 727 7.50 -15.63 5.55
CA GLU A 727 6.12 -15.12 5.59
C GLU A 727 5.32 -15.36 6.90
N PRO A 728 5.72 -16.15 7.92
CA PRO A 728 4.94 -16.26 9.15
C PRO A 728 4.71 -14.93 9.87
N TYR A 729 5.53 -13.90 9.61
CA TYR A 729 5.33 -12.55 10.10
C TYR A 729 4.33 -11.72 9.27
N GLU A 730 3.98 -12.17 8.06
CA GLU A 730 3.07 -11.47 7.13
C GLU A 730 1.60 -11.90 7.27
N ASN A 731 1.36 -13.11 7.78
CA ASN A 731 0.02 -13.59 8.16
C ASN A 731 -0.38 -13.22 9.61
N LEU A 732 0.34 -12.29 10.25
CA LEU A 732 0.01 -11.81 11.61
C LEU A 732 -1.11 -10.76 11.64
N ALA A 733 -2.06 -10.84 10.72
CA ALA A 733 -3.39 -10.29 10.95
C ALA A 733 -4.06 -11.14 12.05
N GLY A 734 -3.69 -10.91 13.32
CA GLY A 734 -4.28 -11.59 14.47
C GLY A 734 -3.34 -11.99 15.62
N ILE A 735 -2.12 -11.46 15.75
CA ILE A 735 -1.38 -11.55 17.02
C ILE A 735 -1.59 -10.26 17.81
N ASP A 736 -2.46 -10.38 18.81
CA ASP A 736 -2.61 -9.48 19.96
C ASP A 736 -2.22 -10.28 21.23
#